data_AF-A0AAJ7X8G9-F1
#
_entry.id   AF-A0AAJ7X8G9-F1
#
_cell.length_a   1.000
_cell.length_b   1.000
_cell.length_c   1.000
_cell.angle_alpha   90.00
_cell.angle_beta   90.00
_cell.angle_gamma   90.00
#
_symmetry.space_group_name_H-M   'P 1'
#
loop_
_entity.id
_entity.type
_entity.pdbx_description
1 polymer ?
#
loop_
_entity_poly.entity_id
_entity_poly.type
_entity_poly.pdbx_seq_one_letter_code
_entity_poly.pdbx_strand_id
1 'polypeptide(L)'
;MVHTVTAISLVSLVTLGYLSWNMVRPLVGDSLSLQHGANATAERDDINTITAIANSTSYSTSNSCTTNTTSTNASSTSCTSTNTSSSYSPSSAGVPVSSRGPALANPRSSTPRPHIVFILADDQGYHDVGYHGAEIRTRALDRLSAQGVRLENYYVQPVCTPTRSQLLSGRYQIHTGLQHSIIRPRQPSCLPLHLPTLPERLRDAGYATHMVGKWHLGFCRPECLPTRRGFDSFLGSLAGSGDHFTHEACDGPAACGLDLRTGERVARAHGGRYSTEMYAARAVRLVEEHDAARGPLFLYVAFQAVHTPLQVPPRYTERYRRIANQARRRYAGMLSCLDEAVHNITEALHRRGLYNNSVLVYSSDNGGQPLSGGSNWPLRGRKGTYWEGGVRALGFVHSPLLRLKGRVSHALVHVSDWFPTLLALAGVGADATTADPSSPALDGHDVWRALSEGAPSPRTEILHNIDPLYNRARGGSRAAGHGLWNTGVQAALRQGDWKILTGDPGYGDWVPPQTWPAFRGSWWALERAAPAWSGGGGGGVGGGRGGVVEPQTLWLFNLSADPFERYDVSARHPDVVRRLLGRLAEYARGAVPVRFPADDSRAHPALQGGVWGPWLLPRDGGARRGGEGQPGGGGGSGVVSGSAAAAAAGGRSLAATVAYCRLCKLRSYLRKLRAGRTAAPSRS
;
A
#
# COMPACT_ATOMS: atom_id res chain seq x y z
N MET A 1 -50.43 -34.53 -64.73
CA MET A 1 -49.37 -33.93 -65.55
C MET A 1 -48.13 -33.85 -64.67
N VAL A 2 -47.21 -34.83 -64.76
CA VAL A 2 -46.09 -34.89 -65.73
C VAL A 2 -45.11 -33.76 -65.40
N HIS A 3 -43.85 -33.94 -64.97
CA HIS A 3 -42.91 -35.06 -64.86
C HIS A 3 -41.71 -34.50 -64.01
N THR A 4 -41.22 -35.13 -62.93
CA THR A 4 -39.98 -35.96 -62.80
C THR A 4 -38.64 -35.21 -63.06
N VAL A 5 -37.45 -35.50 -62.50
CA VAL A 5 -36.76 -36.52 -61.64
C VAL A 5 -35.28 -36.04 -61.59
N THR A 6 -34.43 -36.23 -60.57
CA THR A 6 -33.62 -37.43 -60.17
C THR A 6 -32.95 -37.14 -58.79
N ALA A 7 -33.11 -37.93 -57.72
CA ALA A 7 -32.51 -39.24 -57.34
C ALA A 7 -31.03 -39.14 -56.86
N ILE A 8 -30.64 -39.41 -55.58
CA ILE A 8 -30.53 -40.72 -54.85
C ILE A 8 -29.35 -41.56 -55.41
N SER A 9 -28.41 -42.21 -54.70
CA SER A 9 -28.17 -42.66 -53.30
C SER A 9 -26.73 -43.22 -53.16
N LEU A 10 -26.24 -43.46 -51.93
CA LEU A 10 -26.00 -44.80 -51.32
C LEU A 10 -25.29 -44.66 -49.94
N VAL A 11 -25.95 -44.98 -48.80
CA VAL A 11 -26.05 -46.29 -48.07
C VAL A 11 -24.97 -46.41 -46.95
N SER A 12 -25.14 -46.95 -45.73
CA SER A 12 -26.23 -47.28 -44.76
C SER A 12 -25.56 -47.90 -43.51
N LEU A 13 -26.37 -48.10 -42.42
CA LEU A 13 -26.22 -48.95 -41.20
C LEU A 13 -25.78 -48.19 -39.93
N VAL A 14 -26.62 -47.86 -38.90
CA VAL A 14 -27.60 -48.62 -38.06
C VAL A 14 -26.89 -49.73 -37.26
N THR A 15 -26.84 -49.76 -35.91
CA THR A 15 -27.91 -50.00 -34.89
C THR A 15 -27.33 -49.68 -33.46
N LEU A 16 -27.95 -48.87 -32.58
CA LEU A 16 -28.98 -49.16 -31.53
C LEU A 16 -28.47 -49.67 -30.14
N GLY A 17 -28.96 -49.03 -29.05
CA GLY A 17 -29.15 -49.61 -27.70
C GLY A 17 -28.51 -48.84 -26.51
N TYR A 18 -29.13 -47.78 -25.96
CA TYR A 18 -29.95 -47.73 -24.71
C TYR A 18 -29.18 -48.01 -23.38
N LEU A 19 -28.98 -47.01 -22.48
CA LEU A 19 -29.84 -46.59 -21.32
C LEU A 19 -29.86 -47.67 -20.18
N SER A 20 -29.66 -47.45 -18.88
CA SER A 20 -29.73 -46.32 -17.93
C SER A 20 -29.13 -46.73 -16.55
N TRP A 21 -28.88 -45.74 -15.66
CA TRP A 21 -29.07 -45.68 -14.18
C TRP A 21 -28.89 -46.94 -13.29
N ASN A 22 -28.32 -46.94 -12.07
CA ASN A 22 -28.58 -46.06 -10.93
C ASN A 22 -27.63 -46.34 -9.72
N MET A 23 -27.73 -45.48 -8.70
CA MET A 23 -26.89 -45.35 -7.49
C MET A 23 -27.04 -46.41 -6.36
N VAL A 24 -26.07 -46.36 -5.41
CA VAL A 24 -26.11 -46.62 -3.93
C VAL A 24 -25.53 -47.96 -3.37
N ARG A 25 -24.32 -47.88 -2.75
CA ARG A 25 -23.72 -48.43 -1.47
C ARG A 25 -24.06 -49.87 -0.95
N PRO A 26 -23.39 -50.49 0.08
CA PRO A 26 -22.10 -50.25 0.80
C PRO A 26 -21.23 -51.52 1.15
N LEU A 27 -20.06 -51.28 1.81
CA LEU A 27 -19.35 -52.09 2.86
C LEU A 27 -18.60 -53.42 2.56
N VAL A 28 -17.50 -53.60 3.32
CA VAL A 28 -16.60 -54.77 3.55
C VAL A 28 -15.60 -55.02 2.41
N GLY A 29 -14.29 -55.27 2.59
CA GLY A 29 -13.41 -55.50 3.74
C GLY A 29 -12.16 -56.22 3.21
N ASP A 30 -11.01 -55.93 3.82
CA ASP A 30 -9.80 -56.76 3.90
C ASP A 30 -8.90 -57.03 2.68
N SER A 31 -7.69 -56.45 2.81
CA SER A 31 -6.36 -57.05 2.65
C SER A 31 -6.05 -57.94 1.44
N LEU A 32 -5.04 -57.53 0.67
CA LEU A 32 -3.83 -58.35 0.49
C LEU A 32 -2.70 -57.51 -0.13
N SER A 33 -1.62 -57.46 0.63
CA SER A 33 -0.26 -57.11 0.23
C SER A 33 0.26 -58.07 -0.83
N LEU A 34 0.88 -57.56 -1.90
CA LEU A 34 1.91 -58.28 -2.63
C LEU A 34 3.03 -57.33 -3.05
N GLN A 35 4.22 -57.81 -2.75
CA GLN A 35 5.54 -57.21 -2.88
C GLN A 35 6.15 -57.51 -4.26
N HIS A 36 7.06 -56.60 -4.67
CA HIS A 36 8.32 -56.85 -5.37
C HIS A 36 8.38 -57.02 -6.90
N GLY A 37 9.45 -56.44 -7.47
CA GLY A 37 10.04 -56.72 -8.78
C GLY A 37 9.97 -55.52 -9.74
N ALA A 38 10.85 -54.51 -9.69
CA ALA A 38 12.26 -54.47 -10.13
C ALA A 38 12.48 -54.36 -11.66
N ASN A 39 13.19 -53.27 -12.01
CA ASN A 39 14.13 -53.06 -13.14
C ASN A 39 13.65 -52.95 -14.60
N ALA A 40 13.88 -51.77 -15.18
CA ALA A 40 14.64 -51.53 -16.44
C ALA A 40 15.00 -50.01 -16.50
N THR A 41 16.25 -49.58 -16.23
CA THR A 41 17.31 -49.25 -17.22
C THR A 41 16.75 -48.59 -18.50
N ALA A 42 16.84 -47.27 -18.62
CA ALA A 42 17.97 -46.51 -19.16
C ALA A 42 18.03 -46.53 -20.70
N GLU A 43 17.71 -45.40 -21.33
CA GLU A 43 18.31 -45.02 -22.60
C GLU A 43 18.38 -43.49 -22.71
N ARG A 44 19.49 -43.04 -23.28
CA ARG A 44 20.03 -41.69 -23.35
C ARG A 44 20.19 -41.35 -24.82
N ASP A 45 20.24 -40.04 -25.09
CA ASP A 45 20.88 -39.37 -26.23
C ASP A 45 20.01 -38.93 -27.43
N ASP A 46 19.93 -37.60 -27.50
CA ASP A 46 20.21 -36.69 -28.63
C ASP A 46 19.40 -36.74 -29.94
N ILE A 47 18.93 -35.55 -30.35
CA ILE A 47 19.23 -34.94 -31.66
C ILE A 47 18.89 -33.43 -31.63
N ASN A 48 19.87 -32.63 -32.04
CA ASN A 48 19.80 -31.18 -32.32
C ASN A 48 19.37 -30.92 -33.78
N THR A 49 18.98 -29.66 -34.02
CA THR A 49 18.98 -28.89 -35.29
C THR A 49 17.68 -28.86 -36.10
N ILE A 50 17.13 -27.65 -36.33
CA ILE A 50 16.73 -27.13 -37.65
C ILE A 50 16.68 -25.58 -37.61
N THR A 51 17.18 -25.01 -38.69
CA THR A 51 17.54 -23.62 -38.98
C THR A 51 16.37 -22.76 -39.46
N ALA A 52 16.55 -21.44 -39.33
CA ALA A 52 15.72 -20.33 -39.79
C ALA A 52 15.43 -20.26 -41.30
N ILE A 53 14.32 -19.61 -41.65
CA ILE A 53 14.06 -18.99 -42.96
C ILE A 53 13.62 -17.54 -42.74
N ALA A 54 14.29 -16.63 -43.47
CA ALA A 54 14.08 -15.20 -43.52
C ALA A 54 12.92 -14.82 -44.47
N ASN A 55 12.33 -13.64 -44.26
CA ASN A 55 11.88 -12.79 -45.36
C ASN A 55 11.90 -11.32 -44.95
N SER A 56 12.61 -10.54 -45.78
CA SER A 56 12.81 -9.10 -45.72
C SER A 56 11.91 -8.37 -46.71
N THR A 57 11.44 -7.18 -46.37
CA THR A 57 11.15 -6.11 -47.33
C THR A 57 11.55 -4.74 -46.76
N SER A 58 12.16 -3.96 -47.65
CA SER A 58 12.99 -2.77 -47.49
C SER A 58 12.22 -1.45 -47.64
N TYR A 59 12.70 -0.33 -47.04
CA TYR A 59 13.36 0.77 -47.77
C TYR A 59 13.82 1.96 -46.88
N SER A 60 14.98 2.48 -47.31
CA SER A 60 15.83 3.64 -46.95
C SER A 60 15.24 4.89 -46.27
N THR A 61 15.99 5.64 -45.45
CA THR A 61 16.97 6.64 -45.96
C THR A 61 18.11 6.96 -44.98
N SER A 62 19.24 7.29 -45.60
CA SER A 62 20.60 7.51 -45.11
C SER A 62 20.87 8.91 -44.53
N ASN A 63 21.83 9.00 -43.60
CA ASN A 63 23.05 9.80 -43.77
C ASN A 63 23.92 9.74 -42.50
N SER A 64 25.16 9.28 -42.62
CA SER A 64 26.32 9.94 -41.98
C SER A 64 27.63 9.33 -42.45
N CYS A 65 28.62 10.20 -42.44
CA CYS A 65 29.83 10.19 -43.25
C CYS A 65 30.90 9.20 -42.80
N THR A 66 31.73 8.86 -43.78
CA THR A 66 32.98 8.14 -43.73
C THR A 66 34.00 8.73 -42.74
N THR A 67 34.67 7.84 -42.00
CA THR A 67 35.93 8.11 -41.30
C THR A 67 37.08 7.50 -42.09
N ASN A 68 38.14 8.28 -42.28
CA ASN A 68 39.45 7.77 -42.68
C ASN A 68 40.37 7.74 -41.46
N THR A 69 41.06 6.62 -41.34
CA THR A 69 42.09 6.22 -40.39
C THR A 69 43.25 7.22 -40.24
N THR A 70 43.74 7.45 -39.02
CA THR A 70 45.08 7.00 -38.59
C THR A 70 45.34 7.28 -37.10
N SER A 71 46.05 6.32 -36.50
CA SER A 71 46.60 6.28 -35.15
C SER A 71 47.70 7.31 -34.91
N THR A 72 47.86 7.81 -33.67
CA THR A 72 49.01 7.51 -32.78
C THR A 72 48.98 8.37 -31.49
N ASN A 73 49.17 7.68 -30.36
CA ASN A 73 49.93 8.01 -29.16
C ASN A 73 49.92 9.40 -28.49
N ALA A 74 49.51 9.35 -27.22
CA ALA A 74 50.26 9.76 -26.02
C ALA A 74 50.33 11.25 -25.60
N SER A 75 49.65 11.49 -24.48
CA SER A 75 50.16 12.08 -23.23
C SER A 75 50.37 13.60 -23.12
N SER A 76 49.67 14.15 -22.10
CA SER A 76 50.05 15.23 -21.17
C SER A 76 50.65 16.51 -21.77
N THR A 77 50.14 17.70 -21.50
CA THR A 77 50.35 18.40 -20.22
C THR A 77 49.53 19.70 -20.22
N SER A 78 49.14 20.14 -19.03
CA SER A 78 48.54 21.44 -18.67
C SER A 78 49.25 22.66 -19.30
N CYS A 79 48.51 23.78 -19.46
CA CYS A 79 48.88 25.05 -18.83
C CYS A 79 47.81 26.15 -19.02
N THR A 80 47.62 26.86 -17.92
CA THR A 80 46.96 28.15 -17.65
C THR A 80 47.57 29.34 -18.40
N SER A 81 46.76 30.40 -18.64
CA SER A 81 47.07 31.85 -18.44
C SER A 81 46.18 32.72 -19.36
N THR A 82 45.15 33.42 -18.86
CA THR A 82 45.12 34.84 -18.40
C THR A 82 45.29 35.93 -19.45
N ASN A 83 44.28 36.82 -19.47
CA ASN A 83 44.27 38.28 -19.72
C ASN A 83 44.94 38.85 -20.98
N THR A 84 44.18 39.67 -21.72
CA THR A 84 44.29 41.14 -21.60
C THR A 84 43.24 41.89 -22.42
N SER A 85 42.86 43.02 -21.84
CA SER A 85 41.99 44.10 -22.28
C SER A 85 42.51 44.87 -23.50
N SER A 86 41.61 45.49 -24.28
CA SER A 86 41.90 46.72 -25.00
C SER A 86 40.63 47.56 -25.22
N SER A 87 40.74 48.81 -24.80
CA SER A 87 39.81 49.93 -24.83
C SER A 87 39.68 50.57 -26.20
N TYR A 88 38.51 51.13 -26.53
CA TYR A 88 38.40 52.36 -27.32
C TYR A 88 37.07 53.08 -27.03
N SER A 89 37.15 54.37 -26.73
CA SER A 89 36.05 55.35 -26.80
C SER A 89 36.31 56.28 -27.98
N PRO A 90 35.27 56.93 -28.53
CA PRO A 90 35.21 58.37 -28.30
C PRO A 90 33.81 58.91 -28.00
N SER A 91 33.82 60.09 -27.39
CA SER A 91 32.71 60.92 -26.93
C SER A 91 32.13 61.81 -28.05
N SER A 92 30.83 62.16 -27.97
CA SER A 92 30.35 63.55 -28.03
C SER A 92 28.84 63.71 -27.84
N ALA A 93 28.50 64.81 -27.16
CA ALA A 93 27.28 65.62 -27.18
C ALA A 93 25.92 65.02 -26.77
N GLY A 94 25.31 65.62 -25.75
CA GLY A 94 24.06 65.20 -25.14
C GLY A 94 22.79 65.84 -25.69
N VAL A 95 21.66 65.21 -25.34
CA VAL A 95 20.31 65.78 -25.16
C VAL A 95 19.64 64.96 -24.06
N PRO A 96 19.00 65.55 -23.02
CA PRO A 96 18.26 64.79 -22.03
C PRO A 96 16.83 64.57 -22.55
N VAL A 97 16.51 63.35 -22.99
CA VAL A 97 15.11 62.94 -23.17
C VAL A 97 14.75 61.96 -22.07
N SER A 98 13.97 62.46 -21.13
CA SER A 98 13.18 61.67 -20.19
C SER A 98 12.16 60.85 -20.97
N SER A 99 12.27 59.52 -20.91
CA SER A 99 11.11 58.64 -21.02
C SER A 99 11.36 57.34 -20.25
N ARG A 100 10.78 57.28 -19.05
CA ARG A 100 10.42 56.01 -18.42
C ARG A 100 9.40 55.31 -19.31
N GLY A 101 9.86 54.47 -20.22
CA GLY A 101 9.02 53.42 -20.79
C GLY A 101 8.96 52.27 -19.78
N PRO A 102 7.78 51.73 -19.43
CA PRO A 102 7.73 50.49 -18.68
C PRO A 102 8.43 49.45 -19.54
N ALA A 103 9.48 48.82 -19.01
CA ALA A 103 9.94 47.55 -19.55
C ALA A 103 8.71 46.64 -19.52
N LEU A 104 8.14 46.38 -20.70
CA LEU A 104 7.15 45.34 -20.89
C LEU A 104 7.82 44.07 -20.41
N ALA A 105 7.52 43.70 -19.16
CA ALA A 105 7.87 42.43 -18.60
C ALA A 105 7.26 41.41 -19.57
N ASN A 106 8.12 40.80 -20.38
CA ASN A 106 7.77 39.63 -21.14
C ASN A 106 7.16 38.67 -20.11
N PRO A 107 5.85 38.34 -20.18
CA PRO A 107 5.30 37.41 -19.22
C PRO A 107 6.08 36.13 -19.48
N ARG A 108 6.96 35.76 -18.54
CA ARG A 108 7.45 34.39 -18.47
C ARG A 108 6.18 33.58 -18.58
N SER A 109 6.01 32.85 -19.69
CA SER A 109 4.93 31.89 -19.82
C SER A 109 5.23 30.82 -18.78
N SER A 110 4.87 31.10 -17.53
CA SER A 110 4.88 30.12 -16.47
C SER A 110 3.84 29.11 -16.91
N THR A 111 4.31 27.97 -17.39
CA THR A 111 3.44 26.82 -17.61
C THR A 111 2.56 26.69 -16.37
N PRO A 112 1.22 26.77 -16.51
CA PRO A 112 0.33 26.76 -15.37
C PRO A 112 0.61 25.55 -14.50
N ARG A 113 0.71 25.76 -13.18
CA ARG A 113 0.91 24.66 -12.23
C ARG A 113 -0.30 23.71 -12.33
N PRO A 114 -0.09 22.39 -12.38
CA PRO A 114 -1.18 21.46 -12.60
C PRO A 114 -2.04 21.31 -11.35
N HIS A 115 -3.33 21.02 -11.56
CA HIS A 115 -4.17 20.41 -10.53
C HIS A 115 -3.68 18.97 -10.30
N ILE A 116 -3.71 18.51 -9.06
CA ILE A 116 -3.22 17.20 -8.66
C ILE A 116 -4.37 16.44 -8.03
N VAL A 117 -4.68 15.27 -8.58
CA VAL A 117 -5.67 14.34 -8.02
C VAL A 117 -4.97 13.02 -7.71
N PHE A 118 -4.84 12.70 -6.42
CA PHE A 118 -4.25 11.45 -5.97
C PHE A 118 -5.33 10.52 -5.44
N ILE A 119 -5.56 9.41 -6.10
CA ILE A 119 -6.54 8.39 -5.72
C ILE A 119 -5.79 7.19 -5.13
N LEU A 120 -6.10 6.87 -3.88
CA LEU A 120 -5.51 5.74 -3.16
C LEU A 120 -6.60 4.71 -2.82
N ALA A 121 -6.47 3.50 -3.39
CA ALA A 121 -7.31 2.34 -3.09
C ALA A 121 -6.74 1.53 -1.91
N ASP A 122 -7.62 0.94 -1.10
CA ASP A 122 -7.26 0.17 0.09
C ASP A 122 -7.36 -1.33 -0.18
N ASP A 123 -6.28 -2.09 0.03
CA ASP A 123 -6.23 -3.55 -0.17
C ASP A 123 -6.55 -4.03 -1.61
N GLN A 124 -6.15 -3.27 -2.63
CA GLN A 124 -6.28 -3.69 -4.02
C GLN A 124 -5.05 -4.46 -4.47
N GLY A 125 -5.23 -5.75 -4.77
CA GLY A 125 -4.15 -6.61 -5.18
C GLY A 125 -3.75 -6.48 -6.64
N TYR A 126 -2.58 -7.03 -6.96
CA TYR A 126 -1.99 -6.96 -8.30
C TYR A 126 -2.89 -7.60 -9.37
N HIS A 127 -3.68 -8.62 -9.06
CA HIS A 127 -4.61 -9.31 -9.98
C HIS A 127 -6.07 -8.88 -9.80
N ASP A 128 -6.28 -7.61 -9.45
CA ASP A 128 -7.61 -7.07 -9.16
C ASP A 128 -8.06 -6.01 -10.17
N VAL A 129 -7.42 -5.99 -11.33
CA VAL A 129 -7.67 -5.03 -12.42
C VAL A 129 -7.66 -5.74 -13.77
N GLY A 130 -8.49 -5.27 -14.70
CA GLY A 130 -8.72 -5.91 -15.99
C GLY A 130 -7.45 -6.04 -16.83
N TYR A 131 -6.57 -5.03 -16.81
CA TYR A 131 -5.30 -5.09 -17.54
C TYR A 131 -4.27 -6.09 -16.98
N HIS A 132 -4.52 -6.71 -15.82
CA HIS A 132 -3.75 -7.86 -15.30
C HIS A 132 -4.53 -9.18 -15.40
N GLY A 133 -5.61 -9.23 -16.20
CA GLY A 133 -6.36 -10.46 -16.45
C GLY A 133 -7.39 -10.80 -15.37
N ALA A 134 -7.70 -9.88 -14.46
CA ALA A 134 -8.74 -10.10 -13.46
C ALA A 134 -10.11 -10.28 -14.12
N GLU A 135 -10.96 -11.10 -13.51
CA GLU A 135 -12.37 -11.27 -13.87
C GLU A 135 -13.25 -10.07 -13.48
N ILE A 136 -12.65 -9.07 -12.82
CA ILE A 136 -13.29 -7.86 -12.29
C ILE A 136 -13.27 -6.77 -13.37
N ARG A 137 -14.41 -6.14 -13.63
CA ARG A 137 -14.54 -5.12 -14.69
C ARG A 137 -14.15 -3.75 -14.14
N THR A 138 -12.97 -3.27 -14.51
CA THR A 138 -12.39 -1.98 -14.09
C THR A 138 -12.19 -1.05 -15.28
N ARG A 139 -13.29 -0.68 -15.95
CA ARG A 139 -13.23 -0.01 -17.27
C ARG A 139 -12.56 1.36 -17.20
N ALA A 140 -12.82 2.13 -16.14
CA ALA A 140 -12.24 3.45 -15.98
C ALA A 140 -10.74 3.35 -15.70
N LEU A 141 -10.33 2.46 -14.78
CA LEU A 141 -8.93 2.21 -14.48
C LEU A 141 -8.16 1.68 -15.70
N ASP A 142 -8.75 0.74 -16.44
CA ASP A 142 -8.17 0.17 -17.65
C ASP A 142 -7.96 1.26 -18.72
N ARG A 143 -8.99 2.10 -18.95
CA ARG A 143 -8.89 3.22 -19.89
C ARG A 143 -7.84 4.25 -19.48
N LEU A 144 -7.85 4.68 -18.22
CA LEU A 144 -6.92 5.72 -17.73
C LEU A 144 -5.47 5.24 -17.77
N SER A 145 -5.22 4.00 -17.36
CA SER A 145 -3.89 3.38 -17.42
C SER A 145 -3.41 3.22 -18.87
N ALA A 146 -4.27 2.76 -19.78
CA ALA A 146 -3.94 2.58 -21.20
C ALA A 146 -3.71 3.90 -21.95
N GLN A 147 -4.24 5.02 -21.46
CA GLN A 147 -4.02 6.35 -22.02
C GLN A 147 -2.91 7.13 -21.30
N GLY A 148 -2.46 6.65 -20.14
CA GLY A 148 -1.44 7.25 -19.30
C GLY A 148 -0.13 6.48 -19.35
N VAL A 149 0.50 6.35 -18.18
CA VAL A 149 1.71 5.55 -17.94
C VAL A 149 1.40 4.55 -16.83
N ARG A 150 1.33 3.26 -17.18
CA ARG A 150 1.16 2.16 -16.22
C ARG A 150 2.48 1.85 -15.54
N LEU A 151 2.47 1.67 -14.21
CA LEU A 151 3.68 1.42 -13.43
C LEU A 151 3.78 -0.07 -13.10
N GLU A 152 4.73 -0.78 -13.72
CA GLU A 152 4.94 -2.22 -13.45
C GLU A 152 6.06 -2.48 -12.46
N ASN A 153 6.84 -1.46 -12.12
CA ASN A 153 7.95 -1.57 -11.17
C ASN A 153 7.76 -0.60 -9.98
N TYR A 154 6.53 -0.58 -9.45
CA TYR A 154 6.04 0.34 -8.43
C TYR A 154 5.78 -0.34 -7.08
N TYR A 155 6.29 0.28 -6.02
CA TYR A 155 6.30 -0.30 -4.68
C TYR A 155 5.68 0.61 -3.64
N VAL A 156 4.99 -0.05 -2.71
CA VAL A 156 4.36 0.52 -1.52
C VAL A 156 4.81 -0.31 -0.30
N GLN A 157 4.25 -0.01 0.85
CA GLN A 157 4.47 -0.78 2.07
C GLN A 157 3.43 -1.90 2.21
N PRO A 158 3.69 -2.93 3.02
CA PRO A 158 2.82 -4.11 3.05
C PRO A 158 1.49 -3.91 3.78
N VAL A 159 1.32 -2.77 4.48
CA VAL A 159 0.11 -2.43 5.26
C VAL A 159 -0.16 -0.92 5.28
N CYS A 160 -1.39 -0.55 5.68
CA CYS A 160 -1.99 0.76 5.49
C CYS A 160 -1.18 1.98 6.01
N THR A 161 -0.96 2.09 7.33
CA THR A 161 -0.33 3.27 7.97
C THR A 161 1.08 3.54 7.41
N PRO A 162 1.97 2.53 7.33
CA PRO A 162 3.21 2.59 6.56
C PRO A 162 3.12 3.32 5.24
N THR A 163 2.31 2.85 4.28
CA THR A 163 2.24 3.46 2.95
C THR A 163 1.76 4.90 3.00
N ARG A 164 0.72 5.17 3.79
CA ARG A 164 0.15 6.52 3.93
C ARG A 164 1.13 7.49 4.56
N SER A 165 1.95 7.01 5.50
CA SER A 165 2.97 7.82 6.18
C SER A 165 4.07 8.21 5.21
N GLN A 166 4.50 7.26 4.38
CA GLN A 166 5.52 7.44 3.35
C GLN A 166 5.06 8.35 2.22
N LEU A 167 3.82 8.16 1.75
CA LEU A 167 3.19 9.00 0.73
C LEU A 167 3.18 10.47 1.14
N LEU A 168 2.72 10.74 2.37
CA LEU A 168 2.48 12.11 2.81
C LEU A 168 3.70 12.78 3.43
N SER A 169 4.79 12.07 3.71
CA SER A 169 6.03 12.66 4.25
C SER A 169 7.25 12.52 3.33
N GLY A 170 7.19 11.64 2.33
CA GLY A 170 8.33 11.30 1.46
C GLY A 170 9.41 10.49 2.17
N ARG A 171 9.08 9.84 3.30
CA ARG A 171 10.05 9.24 4.22
C ARG A 171 9.73 7.82 4.61
N TYR A 172 10.76 7.00 4.75
CA TYR A 172 10.70 5.64 5.24
C TYR A 172 10.28 5.58 6.71
N GLN A 173 9.68 4.46 7.13
CA GLN A 173 9.23 4.32 8.51
C GLN A 173 10.38 4.30 9.51
N ILE A 174 11.58 3.90 9.06
CA ILE A 174 12.81 4.02 9.85
C ILE A 174 13.16 5.47 10.20
N HIS A 175 12.58 6.47 9.52
CA HIS A 175 12.73 7.89 9.83
C HIS A 175 11.53 8.49 10.56
N THR A 176 10.41 7.76 10.66
CA THR A 176 9.18 8.24 11.34
C THR A 176 8.88 7.50 12.65
N GLY A 177 9.56 6.38 12.91
CA GLY A 177 9.28 5.50 14.06
C GLY A 177 8.06 4.59 13.85
N LEU A 178 7.54 4.47 12.62
CA LEU A 178 6.34 3.69 12.29
C LEU A 178 6.66 2.32 11.66
N GLN A 179 7.81 1.72 12.00
CA GLN A 179 8.28 0.48 11.37
C GLN A 179 7.37 -0.71 11.69
N HIS A 180 6.79 -0.73 12.89
CA HIS A 180 6.03 -1.87 13.39
C HIS A 180 4.52 -1.68 13.23
N SER A 181 3.89 -2.63 12.53
CA SER A 181 2.43 -2.72 12.37
C SER A 181 1.82 -1.39 11.86
N ILE A 182 0.67 -0.99 12.40
CA ILE A 182 -0.10 0.22 12.08
C ILE A 182 -0.44 1.01 13.34
N ILE A 183 -0.94 2.24 13.19
CA ILE A 183 -1.46 3.00 14.34
C ILE A 183 -2.87 2.53 14.68
N ARG A 184 -3.03 1.93 15.87
CA ARG A 184 -4.32 1.45 16.37
C ARG A 184 -5.18 2.59 16.93
N PRO A 185 -6.53 2.45 16.93
CA PRO A 185 -7.42 3.53 17.38
C PRO A 185 -7.15 4.04 18.80
N ARG A 186 -6.69 3.17 19.71
CA ARG A 186 -6.39 3.53 21.10
C ARG A 186 -4.94 3.85 21.37
N GLN A 187 -4.05 3.78 20.37
CA GLN A 187 -2.64 4.09 20.58
C GLN A 187 -2.42 5.60 20.57
N PRO A 188 -1.69 6.16 21.55
CA PRO A 188 -1.32 7.58 21.57
C PRO A 188 -0.19 7.87 20.57
N SER A 189 -0.36 7.46 19.32
CA SER A 189 0.60 7.62 18.23
C SER A 189 0.00 8.32 17.01
N CYS A 190 0.84 9.04 16.26
CA CYS A 190 0.50 9.66 14.98
C CYS A 190 1.78 9.90 14.18
N LEU A 191 1.66 10.24 12.89
CA LEU A 191 2.80 10.69 12.08
C LEU A 191 3.52 11.83 12.85
N PRO A 192 4.85 11.78 13.02
CA PRO A 192 5.53 12.76 13.87
C PRO A 192 5.24 14.20 13.47
N LEU A 193 4.85 15.01 14.46
CA LEU A 193 4.34 16.36 14.24
C LEU A 193 5.38 17.33 13.67
N HIS A 194 6.67 17.08 13.89
CA HIS A 194 7.76 17.89 13.35
C HIS A 194 8.04 17.62 11.87
N LEU A 195 7.51 16.53 11.30
CA LEU A 195 7.68 16.22 9.89
C LEU A 195 6.60 16.93 9.08
N PRO A 196 7.00 17.75 8.07
CA PRO A 196 6.07 18.39 7.18
C PRO A 196 5.37 17.35 6.31
N THR A 197 4.10 17.59 5.98
CA THR A 197 3.34 16.76 5.06
C THR A 197 3.24 17.38 3.67
N LEU A 198 2.97 16.53 2.67
CA LEU A 198 2.72 16.93 1.30
C LEU A 198 1.66 18.03 1.18
N PRO A 199 0.45 17.91 1.77
CA PRO A 199 -0.55 18.98 1.71
C PRO A 199 -0.10 20.26 2.44
N GLU A 200 0.69 20.20 3.52
CA GLU A 200 1.24 21.43 4.12
C GLU A 200 2.09 22.20 3.12
N ARG A 201 3.02 21.49 2.45
CA ARG A 201 3.89 22.09 1.43
C ARG A 201 3.15 22.56 0.19
N LEU A 202 2.13 21.82 -0.26
CA LEU A 202 1.30 22.24 -1.39
C LEU A 202 0.45 23.47 -1.04
N ARG A 203 -0.10 23.52 0.18
CA ARG A 203 -0.85 24.69 0.66
C ARG A 203 0.07 25.92 0.76
N ASP A 204 1.30 25.76 1.27
CA ASP A 204 2.30 26.83 1.28
C ASP A 204 2.64 27.32 -0.14
N ALA A 205 2.53 26.44 -1.14
CA ALA A 205 2.63 26.79 -2.56
C ALA A 205 1.34 27.38 -3.15
N GLY A 206 0.27 27.56 -2.38
CA GLY A 206 -1.00 28.14 -2.82
C GLY A 206 -1.97 27.16 -3.48
N TYR A 207 -1.83 25.85 -3.22
CA TYR A 207 -2.85 24.88 -3.59
C TYR A 207 -4.03 24.92 -2.62
N ALA A 208 -5.24 24.76 -3.14
CA ALA A 208 -6.41 24.39 -2.35
C ALA A 208 -6.34 22.88 -2.06
N THR A 209 -6.22 22.49 -0.80
CA THR A 209 -5.91 21.12 -0.39
C THR A 209 -7.13 20.45 0.23
N HIS A 210 -7.56 19.33 -0.35
CA HIS A 210 -8.74 18.61 0.13
C HIS A 210 -8.45 17.12 0.27
N MET A 211 -8.92 16.56 1.39
CA MET A 211 -8.89 15.11 1.62
C MET A 211 -10.30 14.55 1.71
N VAL A 212 -10.53 13.43 1.03
CA VAL A 212 -11.74 12.63 1.15
C VAL A 212 -11.36 11.17 1.41
N GLY A 213 -11.87 10.59 2.49
CA GLY A 213 -11.68 9.18 2.84
C GLY A 213 -10.77 8.92 4.05
N LYS A 214 -10.07 7.79 4.06
CA LYS A 214 -9.36 7.24 5.23
C LYS A 214 -8.04 7.96 5.50
N TRP A 215 -7.87 8.46 6.73
CA TRP A 215 -6.65 9.10 7.22
C TRP A 215 -5.58 8.09 7.66
N HIS A 216 -5.80 7.42 8.80
CA HIS A 216 -4.96 6.36 9.34
C HIS A 216 -3.49 6.74 9.65
N LEU A 217 -3.25 8.02 9.97
CA LEU A 217 -1.96 8.52 10.46
C LEU A 217 -2.03 9.02 11.91
N GLY A 218 -2.98 8.49 12.66
CA GLY A 218 -3.21 8.80 14.07
C GLY A 218 -4.06 10.04 14.30
N PHE A 219 -4.75 10.05 15.44
CA PHE A 219 -5.71 11.09 15.80
C PHE A 219 -5.79 11.32 17.32
N CYS A 220 -4.78 10.85 18.07
CA CYS A 220 -4.80 10.92 19.53
C CYS A 220 -4.82 12.35 20.09
N ARG A 221 -4.35 13.31 19.30
CA ARG A 221 -4.35 14.75 19.58
C ARG A 221 -4.94 15.54 18.40
N PRO A 222 -5.47 16.76 18.62
CA PRO A 222 -5.94 17.62 17.52
C PRO A 222 -4.89 17.87 16.43
N GLU A 223 -3.62 18.01 16.79
CA GLU A 223 -2.52 18.26 15.86
C GLU A 223 -2.24 17.08 14.92
N CYS A 224 -2.73 15.88 15.24
CA CYS A 224 -2.62 14.71 14.38
C CYS A 224 -3.72 14.66 13.30
N LEU A 225 -4.75 15.51 13.38
CA LEU A 225 -5.89 15.50 12.45
C LEU A 225 -5.48 16.00 11.06
N PRO A 226 -6.10 15.50 9.97
CA PRO A 226 -5.77 15.92 8.61
C PRO A 226 -5.92 17.44 8.39
N THR A 227 -6.92 18.05 9.03
CA THR A 227 -7.16 19.51 9.02
C THR A 227 -6.06 20.34 9.68
N ARG A 228 -5.25 19.72 10.54
CA ARG A 228 -4.08 20.33 11.20
C ARG A 228 -2.77 19.86 10.60
N ARG A 229 -2.82 19.05 9.54
CA ARG A 229 -1.69 18.42 8.85
C ARG A 229 -1.71 18.73 7.36
N GLY A 230 -2.21 19.92 7.00
CA GLY A 230 -2.10 20.47 5.64
C GLY A 230 -3.41 20.64 4.88
N PHE A 231 -4.44 19.84 5.17
CA PHE A 231 -5.67 19.86 4.37
C PHE A 231 -6.64 20.97 4.81
N ASP A 232 -7.06 21.82 3.87
CA ASP A 232 -8.06 22.88 4.09
C ASP A 232 -9.45 22.29 4.37
N SER A 233 -9.77 21.13 3.80
CA SER A 233 -11.02 20.43 4.10
C SER A 233 -10.85 18.92 4.17
N PHE A 234 -11.66 18.27 5.02
CA PHE A 234 -11.69 16.83 5.21
C PHE A 234 -13.12 16.29 5.24
N LEU A 235 -13.38 15.17 4.57
CA LEU A 235 -14.53 14.30 4.82
C LEU A 235 -14.04 12.85 4.88
N GLY A 236 -14.14 12.17 6.01
CA GLY A 236 -13.74 10.77 6.09
C GLY A 236 -13.51 10.23 7.49
N SER A 237 -12.87 9.06 7.55
CA SER A 237 -12.58 8.31 8.76
C SER A 237 -11.14 8.53 9.23
N LEU A 238 -10.92 8.49 10.54
CA LEU A 238 -9.60 8.69 11.14
C LEU A 238 -8.85 7.37 11.34
N ALA A 239 -9.56 6.29 11.65
CA ALA A 239 -9.04 4.96 11.93
C ALA A 239 -8.76 4.14 10.65
N GLY A 240 -8.20 2.94 10.86
CA GLY A 240 -7.75 2.06 9.77
C GLY A 240 -8.83 1.29 9.04
N SER A 241 -10.03 1.17 9.61
CA SER A 241 -11.14 0.39 9.06
C SER A 241 -12.43 0.76 9.79
N GLY A 242 -13.57 0.63 9.13
CA GLY A 242 -14.90 0.76 9.73
C GLY A 242 -15.95 0.05 8.89
N ASP A 243 -17.20 0.03 9.36
CA ASP A 243 -18.34 -0.37 8.54
C ASP A 243 -18.55 0.63 7.40
N HIS A 244 -18.86 0.15 6.19
CA HIS A 244 -19.02 1.02 5.02
C HIS A 244 -20.32 1.83 4.99
N PHE A 245 -21.31 1.49 5.81
CA PHE A 245 -22.63 2.12 5.84
C PHE A 245 -22.91 2.84 7.15
N THR A 246 -22.61 2.22 8.29
CA THR A 246 -22.80 2.85 9.61
C THR A 246 -21.64 3.78 9.97
N HIS A 247 -20.48 3.57 9.33
CA HIS A 247 -19.22 4.28 9.61
C HIS A 247 -18.72 4.08 11.05
N GLU A 248 -19.17 3.01 11.71
CA GLU A 248 -18.64 2.60 13.01
C GLU A 248 -17.32 1.86 12.84
N ALA A 249 -16.35 2.17 13.70
CA ALA A 249 -15.09 1.45 13.80
C ALA A 249 -15.01 0.76 15.17
N CYS A 250 -14.50 -0.46 15.19
CA CYS A 250 -14.34 -1.25 16.41
C CYS A 250 -12.88 -1.69 16.59
N ASP A 251 -12.33 -1.44 17.79
CA ASP A 251 -11.09 -2.05 18.26
C ASP A 251 -11.40 -3.12 19.31
N GLY A 252 -11.67 -4.33 18.81
CA GLY A 252 -12.21 -5.42 19.62
C GLY A 252 -13.71 -5.24 19.93
N PRO A 253 -14.32 -6.21 20.63
CA PRO A 253 -15.77 -6.24 20.84
C PRO A 253 -16.28 -5.18 21.83
N ALA A 254 -15.40 -4.61 22.66
CA ALA A 254 -15.80 -3.69 23.73
C ALA A 254 -15.67 -2.20 23.33
N ALA A 255 -14.82 -1.86 22.36
CA ALA A 255 -14.57 -0.49 21.95
C ALA A 255 -15.05 -0.27 20.52
N CYS A 256 -16.33 0.09 20.37
CA CYS A 256 -16.95 0.47 19.10
C CYS A 256 -17.50 1.90 19.19
N GLY A 257 -17.38 2.65 18.11
CA GLY A 257 -17.91 4.01 18.01
C GLY A 257 -17.89 4.53 16.59
N LEU A 258 -18.64 5.60 16.34
CA LEU A 258 -18.67 6.27 15.04
C LEU A 258 -17.29 6.87 14.73
N ASP A 259 -16.80 6.66 13.51
CA ASP A 259 -15.56 7.25 12.99
C ASP A 259 -15.81 7.89 11.62
N LEU A 260 -16.50 9.03 11.63
CA LEU A 260 -16.70 9.84 10.44
C LEU A 260 -16.71 11.34 10.78
N ARG A 261 -15.95 12.11 10.01
CA ARG A 261 -15.75 13.55 10.22
C ARG A 261 -16.02 14.37 8.97
N THR A 262 -16.56 15.57 9.17
CA THR A 262 -16.57 16.68 8.20
C THR A 262 -15.81 17.83 8.84
N GLY A 263 -14.63 18.16 8.31
CA GLY A 263 -13.63 18.92 9.04
C GLY A 263 -13.28 18.19 10.34
N GLU A 264 -13.40 18.87 11.48
CA GLU A 264 -13.17 18.27 12.81
C GLU A 264 -14.49 17.80 13.47
N ARG A 265 -15.64 18.08 12.86
CA ARG A 265 -16.97 17.76 13.42
C ARG A 265 -17.39 16.34 13.08
N VAL A 266 -18.16 15.72 13.97
CA VAL A 266 -18.74 14.39 13.77
C VAL A 266 -19.81 14.42 12.69
N ALA A 267 -19.75 13.51 11.72
CA ALA A 267 -20.58 13.54 10.52
C ALA A 267 -21.73 12.51 10.55
N ARG A 268 -22.59 12.58 11.57
CA ARG A 268 -23.68 11.60 11.79
C ARG A 268 -24.70 11.50 10.64
N ALA A 269 -24.89 12.59 9.89
CA ALA A 269 -25.88 12.69 8.81
C ALA A 269 -25.62 11.73 7.62
N HIS A 270 -24.47 11.05 7.59
CA HIS A 270 -24.13 10.11 6.53
C HIS A 270 -24.42 8.64 6.87
N GLY A 271 -25.02 8.35 8.03
CA GLY A 271 -25.42 7.00 8.41
C GLY A 271 -26.29 6.33 7.34
N GLY A 272 -25.99 5.08 7.02
CA GLY A 272 -26.68 4.29 5.99
C GLY A 272 -26.22 4.55 4.56
N ARG A 273 -25.36 5.54 4.31
CA ARG A 273 -24.78 5.80 2.98
C ARG A 273 -23.50 5.01 2.79
N TYR A 274 -23.36 4.35 1.65
CA TYR A 274 -22.15 3.60 1.32
C TYR A 274 -20.94 4.54 1.17
N SER A 275 -19.84 4.25 1.86
CA SER A 275 -18.71 5.17 1.98
C SER A 275 -18.08 5.54 0.63
N THR A 276 -17.93 4.60 -0.30
CA THR A 276 -17.36 4.87 -1.64
C THR A 276 -18.21 5.87 -2.43
N GLU A 277 -19.53 5.71 -2.45
CA GLU A 277 -20.44 6.65 -3.15
C GLU A 277 -20.42 8.02 -2.49
N MET A 278 -20.40 8.06 -1.16
CA MET A 278 -20.32 9.30 -0.39
C MET A 278 -19.01 10.05 -0.68
N TYR A 279 -17.87 9.34 -0.66
CA TYR A 279 -16.56 9.92 -0.95
C TYR A 279 -16.47 10.38 -2.41
N ALA A 280 -16.97 9.59 -3.36
CA ALA A 280 -17.03 9.97 -4.77
C ALA A 280 -17.84 11.26 -4.98
N ALA A 281 -19.04 11.35 -4.38
CA ALA A 281 -19.88 12.52 -4.47
C ALA A 281 -19.20 13.78 -3.90
N ARG A 282 -18.47 13.64 -2.77
CA ARG A 282 -17.72 14.78 -2.21
C ARG A 282 -16.55 15.18 -3.10
N ALA A 283 -15.80 14.22 -3.65
CA ALA A 283 -14.68 14.49 -4.54
C ALA A 283 -15.15 15.20 -5.82
N VAL A 284 -16.22 14.73 -6.45
CA VAL A 284 -16.85 15.38 -7.62
C VAL A 284 -17.28 16.80 -7.28
N ARG A 285 -17.97 17.00 -6.15
CA ARG A 285 -18.40 18.32 -5.71
C ARG A 285 -17.23 19.28 -5.48
N LEU A 286 -16.13 18.82 -4.89
CA LEU A 286 -14.92 19.62 -4.71
C LEU A 286 -14.31 20.07 -6.03
N VAL A 287 -14.31 19.19 -7.04
CA VAL A 287 -13.87 19.54 -8.40
C VAL A 287 -14.82 20.56 -9.05
N GLU A 288 -16.13 20.38 -8.89
CA GLU A 288 -17.16 21.26 -9.45
C GLU A 288 -17.15 22.66 -8.81
N GLU A 289 -16.91 22.75 -7.51
CA GLU A 289 -16.86 24.00 -6.74
C GLU A 289 -15.49 24.71 -6.83
N HIS A 290 -14.46 24.05 -7.38
CA HIS A 290 -13.12 24.64 -7.43
C HIS A 290 -13.06 25.84 -8.38
N ASP A 291 -12.45 26.91 -7.89
CA ASP A 291 -12.17 28.14 -8.62
C ASP A 291 -10.68 28.20 -8.97
N ALA A 292 -10.34 27.80 -10.20
CA ALA A 292 -8.96 27.74 -10.68
C ALA A 292 -8.28 29.12 -10.73
N ALA A 293 -9.03 30.22 -10.68
CA ALA A 293 -8.46 31.57 -10.63
C ALA A 293 -7.80 31.86 -9.27
N ARG A 294 -8.16 31.14 -8.20
CA ARG A 294 -7.59 31.30 -6.85
C ARG A 294 -6.35 30.46 -6.60
N GLY A 295 -6.04 29.52 -7.48
CA GLY A 295 -4.90 28.61 -7.35
C GLY A 295 -5.23 27.19 -7.80
N PRO A 296 -4.21 26.32 -7.89
CA PRO A 296 -4.40 24.92 -8.29
C PRO A 296 -5.07 24.09 -7.17
N LEU A 297 -5.57 22.92 -7.57
CA LEU A 297 -6.27 21.97 -6.69
C LEU A 297 -5.31 20.84 -6.29
N PHE A 298 -5.29 20.46 -5.02
CA PHE A 298 -4.79 19.17 -4.58
C PHE A 298 -5.92 18.38 -3.92
N LEU A 299 -6.33 17.29 -4.56
CA LEU A 299 -7.38 16.41 -4.08
C LEU A 299 -6.82 15.01 -3.79
N TYR A 300 -6.75 14.66 -2.51
CA TYR A 300 -6.38 13.32 -2.04
C TYR A 300 -7.63 12.50 -1.72
N VAL A 301 -7.95 11.52 -2.57
CA VAL A 301 -9.11 10.63 -2.41
C VAL A 301 -8.63 9.26 -1.96
N ALA A 302 -8.64 9.05 -0.64
CA ALA A 302 -8.19 7.83 0.00
C ALA A 302 -9.39 6.92 0.29
N PHE A 303 -9.88 6.23 -0.73
CA PHE A 303 -11.05 5.38 -0.58
C PHE A 303 -10.84 4.32 0.51
N GLN A 304 -11.93 4.02 1.24
CA GLN A 304 -11.98 2.83 2.10
C GLN A 304 -12.14 1.56 1.27
N ALA A 305 -12.76 1.67 0.10
CA ALA A 305 -12.81 0.58 -0.86
C ALA A 305 -11.37 0.20 -1.29
N VAL A 306 -11.00 -1.07 -1.26
CA VAL A 306 -11.82 -2.28 -1.10
C VAL A 306 -11.49 -3.10 0.15
N HIS A 307 -11.07 -2.40 1.21
CA HIS A 307 -10.80 -2.99 2.51
C HIS A 307 -12.05 -3.64 3.12
N THR A 308 -11.84 -4.66 3.96
CA THR A 308 -12.91 -5.26 4.77
C THR A 308 -13.57 -4.27 5.74
N PRO A 309 -14.84 -4.50 6.14
CA PRO A 309 -15.74 -5.60 5.80
C PRO A 309 -16.24 -5.56 4.34
N LEU A 310 -16.45 -6.74 3.74
CA LEU A 310 -16.88 -6.85 2.34
C LEU A 310 -18.35 -6.49 2.15
N GLN A 311 -18.61 -5.20 2.08
CA GLN A 311 -19.92 -4.56 2.03
C GLN A 311 -20.01 -3.72 0.76
N VAL A 312 -21.11 -3.85 0.03
CA VAL A 312 -21.37 -3.08 -1.19
C VAL A 312 -22.87 -3.12 -1.50
N PRO A 313 -23.45 -2.08 -2.14
CA PRO A 313 -24.82 -2.14 -2.64
C PRO A 313 -25.05 -3.35 -3.57
N PRO A 314 -26.16 -4.10 -3.42
CA PRO A 314 -26.39 -5.35 -4.15
C PRO A 314 -26.25 -5.25 -5.67
N ARG A 315 -26.64 -4.11 -6.26
CA ARG A 315 -26.55 -3.81 -7.70
C ARG A 315 -25.15 -3.95 -8.30
N TYR A 316 -24.10 -3.81 -7.49
CA TYR A 316 -22.73 -4.04 -7.96
C TYR A 316 -22.34 -5.52 -7.96
N THR A 317 -22.90 -6.33 -7.04
CA THR A 317 -22.58 -7.78 -6.96
C THR A 317 -23.30 -8.61 -8.02
N GLU A 318 -24.46 -8.14 -8.49
CA GLU A 318 -25.30 -8.88 -9.44
C GLU A 318 -24.57 -9.16 -10.78
N ARG A 319 -23.73 -8.21 -11.20
CA ARG A 319 -22.89 -8.31 -12.41
C ARG A 319 -21.86 -9.45 -12.33
N TYR A 320 -21.56 -9.92 -11.12
CA TYR A 320 -20.56 -10.95 -10.81
C TYR A 320 -21.18 -12.26 -10.30
N ARG A 321 -22.47 -12.51 -10.58
CA ARG A 321 -23.17 -13.74 -10.15
C ARG A 321 -22.45 -15.06 -10.49
N ARG A 322 -21.61 -15.05 -11.53
CA ARG A 322 -20.80 -16.19 -11.98
C ARG A 322 -19.57 -16.47 -11.09
N ILE A 323 -19.11 -15.51 -10.29
CA ILE A 323 -17.98 -15.72 -9.36
C ILE A 323 -18.51 -16.53 -8.17
N ALA A 324 -18.19 -17.83 -8.13
CA ALA A 324 -18.69 -18.73 -7.08
C ALA A 324 -18.25 -18.29 -5.68
N ASN A 325 -17.00 -17.86 -5.53
CA ASN A 325 -16.45 -17.36 -4.28
C ASN A 325 -17.17 -16.07 -3.84
N GLN A 326 -17.92 -16.14 -2.73
CA GLN A 326 -18.73 -15.02 -2.26
C GLN A 326 -17.90 -13.81 -1.81
N ALA A 327 -16.69 -14.04 -1.25
CA ALA A 327 -15.78 -12.97 -0.85
C ALA A 327 -15.33 -12.21 -2.09
N ARG A 328 -14.79 -12.92 -3.08
CA ARG A 328 -14.37 -12.37 -4.37
C ARG A 328 -15.50 -11.65 -5.08
N ARG A 329 -16.73 -12.19 -5.04
CA ARG A 329 -17.91 -11.58 -5.66
C ARG A 329 -18.26 -10.23 -5.05
N ARG A 330 -18.27 -10.13 -3.71
CA ARG A 330 -18.53 -8.87 -3.00
C ARG A 330 -17.40 -7.88 -3.25
N TYR A 331 -16.15 -8.35 -3.16
CA TYR A 331 -14.95 -7.58 -3.45
C TYR A 331 -14.96 -7.00 -4.88
N ALA A 332 -15.32 -7.80 -5.89
CA ALA A 332 -15.49 -7.36 -7.28
C ALA A 332 -16.59 -6.28 -7.42
N GLY A 333 -17.68 -6.41 -6.66
CA GLY A 333 -18.70 -5.37 -6.55
C GLY A 333 -18.14 -4.07 -5.98
N MET A 334 -17.38 -4.13 -4.89
CA MET A 334 -16.74 -2.95 -4.26
C MET A 334 -15.78 -2.26 -5.24
N LEU A 335 -14.96 -3.04 -5.97
CA LEU A 335 -14.05 -2.51 -6.98
C LEU A 335 -14.78 -1.88 -8.15
N SER A 336 -15.93 -2.40 -8.55
CA SER A 336 -16.73 -1.77 -9.61
C SER A 336 -17.32 -0.43 -9.18
N CYS A 337 -17.68 -0.29 -7.90
CA CYS A 337 -18.10 1.00 -7.34
C CYS A 337 -16.92 1.98 -7.27
N LEU A 338 -15.73 1.49 -6.92
CA LEU A 338 -14.49 2.29 -6.96
C LEU A 338 -14.16 2.76 -8.40
N ASP A 339 -14.21 1.85 -9.38
CA ASP A 339 -13.98 2.16 -10.80
C ASP A 339 -14.96 3.24 -11.31
N GLU A 340 -16.25 3.11 -10.97
CA GLU A 340 -17.28 4.11 -11.27
C GLU A 340 -16.99 5.46 -10.57
N ALA A 341 -16.51 5.44 -9.33
CA ALA A 341 -16.11 6.67 -8.63
C ALA A 341 -14.93 7.37 -9.31
N VAL A 342 -13.91 6.63 -9.75
CA VAL A 342 -12.77 7.17 -10.50
C VAL A 342 -13.22 7.77 -11.83
N HIS A 343 -14.13 7.10 -12.54
CA HIS A 343 -14.77 7.64 -13.75
C HIS A 343 -15.42 8.99 -13.45
N ASN A 344 -16.30 9.05 -12.44
CA ASN A 344 -17.06 10.26 -12.11
C ASN A 344 -16.16 11.46 -11.74
N ILE A 345 -15.07 11.22 -11.00
CA ILE A 345 -14.08 12.26 -10.68
C ILE A 345 -13.40 12.77 -11.96
N THR A 346 -13.01 11.86 -12.86
CA THR A 346 -12.39 12.22 -14.14
C THR A 346 -13.34 13.03 -15.02
N GLU A 347 -14.61 12.62 -15.12
CA GLU A 347 -15.62 13.36 -15.89
C GLU A 347 -15.92 14.74 -15.28
N ALA A 348 -15.86 14.89 -13.96
CA ALA A 348 -15.99 16.20 -13.31
C ALA A 348 -14.85 17.14 -13.71
N LEU A 349 -13.61 16.64 -13.82
CA LEU A 349 -12.48 17.43 -14.33
C LEU A 349 -12.70 17.89 -15.78
N HIS A 350 -13.27 17.02 -16.62
CA HIS A 350 -13.63 17.39 -18.00
C HIS A 350 -14.71 18.48 -18.03
N ARG A 351 -15.81 18.30 -17.31
CA ARG A 351 -16.93 19.27 -17.26
C ARG A 351 -16.50 20.65 -16.78
N ARG A 352 -15.52 20.71 -15.87
CA ARG A 352 -14.97 21.97 -15.33
C ARG A 352 -13.80 22.53 -16.12
N GLY A 353 -13.38 21.88 -17.21
CA GLY A 353 -12.24 22.32 -18.00
C GLY A 353 -10.89 22.20 -17.29
N LEU A 354 -10.82 21.50 -16.16
CA LEU A 354 -9.59 21.32 -15.37
C LEU A 354 -8.71 20.18 -15.89
N TYR A 355 -9.30 19.24 -16.63
CA TYR A 355 -8.66 18.00 -17.07
C TYR A 355 -7.34 18.21 -17.83
N ASN A 356 -7.30 19.18 -18.76
CA ASN A 356 -6.13 19.42 -19.61
C ASN A 356 -4.88 19.86 -18.83
N ASN A 357 -5.07 20.44 -17.64
CA ASN A 357 -3.98 20.85 -16.74
C ASN A 357 -4.01 20.05 -15.42
N SER A 358 -4.43 18.78 -15.46
CA SER A 358 -4.49 17.90 -14.29
C SER A 358 -3.54 16.73 -14.38
N VAL A 359 -2.91 16.38 -13.26
CA VAL A 359 -2.17 15.12 -13.05
C VAL A 359 -2.99 14.23 -12.13
N LEU A 360 -3.46 13.10 -12.66
CA LEU A 360 -4.15 12.07 -11.89
C LEU A 360 -3.17 10.92 -11.60
N VAL A 361 -3.01 10.59 -10.32
CA VAL A 361 -2.24 9.43 -9.87
C VAL A 361 -3.20 8.44 -9.23
N TYR A 362 -3.10 7.17 -9.64
CA TYR A 362 -3.80 6.06 -8.99
C TYR A 362 -2.78 5.12 -8.36
N SER A 363 -3.05 4.69 -7.13
CA SER A 363 -2.21 3.74 -6.38
C SER A 363 -3.10 2.86 -5.51
N SER A 364 -2.69 1.61 -5.27
CA SER A 364 -3.12 0.91 -4.04
C SER A 364 -2.18 1.23 -2.88
N ASP A 365 -2.61 1.08 -1.63
CA ASP A 365 -1.76 1.28 -0.46
C ASP A 365 -0.96 0.04 -0.03
N ASN A 366 -1.37 -1.16 -0.43
CA ASN A 366 -0.63 -2.41 -0.22
C ASN A 366 -1.18 -3.49 -1.15
N GLY A 367 -0.52 -4.65 -1.19
CA GLY A 367 -1.07 -5.82 -1.88
C GLY A 367 -2.44 -6.24 -1.36
N GLY A 368 -3.15 -7.04 -2.16
CA GLY A 368 -4.48 -7.54 -1.85
C GLY A 368 -4.47 -8.56 -0.71
N GLN A 369 -5.64 -8.74 -0.09
CA GLN A 369 -5.86 -9.75 0.94
C GLN A 369 -6.73 -10.89 0.40
N PRO A 370 -6.16 -12.06 0.04
CA PRO A 370 -6.93 -13.19 -0.49
C PRO A 370 -8.01 -13.73 0.45
N LEU A 371 -7.81 -13.64 1.78
CA LEU A 371 -8.84 -13.97 2.77
C LEU A 371 -10.05 -13.01 2.75
N SER A 372 -9.92 -11.92 2.01
CA SER A 372 -10.92 -10.86 1.83
C SER A 372 -11.24 -10.63 0.36
N GLY A 373 -10.97 -11.61 -0.50
CA GLY A 373 -11.34 -11.58 -1.92
C GLY A 373 -10.37 -10.85 -2.84
N GLY A 374 -9.33 -10.18 -2.35
CA GLY A 374 -8.27 -9.61 -3.20
C GLY A 374 -7.35 -10.68 -3.79
N SER A 375 -6.59 -10.36 -4.83
CA SER A 375 -5.66 -11.31 -5.45
C SER A 375 -4.38 -10.63 -5.91
N ASN A 376 -3.25 -11.27 -5.64
CA ASN A 376 -1.93 -10.79 -6.08
C ASN A 376 -1.31 -11.70 -7.13
N TRP A 377 -2.06 -12.67 -7.65
CA TRP A 377 -1.54 -13.65 -8.58
C TRP A 377 -0.90 -12.98 -9.82
N PRO A 378 0.21 -13.48 -10.36
CA PRO A 378 1.03 -14.60 -9.90
C PRO A 378 2.15 -14.22 -8.93
N LEU A 379 2.07 -13.07 -8.24
CA LEU A 379 3.05 -12.66 -7.23
C LEU A 379 2.93 -13.50 -5.96
N ARG A 380 4.05 -13.65 -5.24
CA ARG A 380 4.15 -14.38 -3.98
C ARG A 380 3.60 -13.56 -2.81
N GLY A 381 2.90 -14.20 -1.88
CA GLY A 381 2.44 -13.55 -0.65
C GLY A 381 1.24 -12.61 -0.84
N ARG A 382 1.04 -11.73 0.15
CA ARG A 382 -0.18 -10.92 0.31
C ARG A 382 0.04 -9.70 1.21
N LYS A 383 -1.01 -8.90 1.42
CA LYS A 383 -1.05 -7.87 2.48
C LYS A 383 -0.43 -8.38 3.78
N GLY A 384 0.45 -7.57 4.36
CA GLY A 384 1.17 -7.88 5.60
C GLY A 384 2.47 -8.67 5.42
N THR A 385 2.93 -8.88 4.20
CA THR A 385 4.15 -9.66 3.91
C THR A 385 5.12 -8.87 3.05
N TYR A 386 6.43 -9.16 3.14
CA TYR A 386 7.47 -8.44 2.38
C TYR A 386 7.74 -9.06 1.00
N TRP A 387 7.02 -10.14 0.67
CA TRP A 387 6.96 -10.72 -0.68
C TRP A 387 6.36 -9.74 -1.70
N GLU A 388 6.62 -9.93 -2.99
CA GLU A 388 6.15 -9.02 -4.06
C GLU A 388 4.65 -8.78 -4.01
N GLY A 389 3.83 -9.80 -3.71
CA GLY A 389 2.39 -9.68 -3.58
C GLY A 389 1.91 -8.88 -2.37
N GLY A 390 2.79 -8.48 -1.45
CA GLY A 390 2.50 -7.55 -0.37
C GLY A 390 2.93 -6.10 -0.66
N VAL A 391 4.02 -5.91 -1.39
CA VAL A 391 4.68 -4.59 -1.56
C VAL A 391 4.68 -4.05 -3.00
N ARG A 392 4.53 -4.88 -4.02
CA ARG A 392 4.38 -4.43 -5.42
C ARG A 392 2.92 -4.14 -5.69
N ALA A 393 2.59 -2.88 -5.90
CA ALA A 393 1.20 -2.42 -6.00
C ALA A 393 0.81 -2.07 -7.43
N LEU A 394 -0.50 -2.05 -7.66
CA LEU A 394 -1.08 -1.39 -8.83
C LEU A 394 -0.83 0.13 -8.74
N GLY A 395 -0.44 0.72 -9.86
CA GLY A 395 -0.32 2.15 -10.00
C GLY A 395 -0.26 2.62 -11.44
N PHE A 396 -0.77 3.82 -11.70
CA PHE A 396 -0.61 4.52 -12.98
C PHE A 396 -0.68 6.03 -12.79
N VAL A 397 -0.08 6.75 -13.74
CA VAL A 397 -0.25 8.19 -13.89
C VAL A 397 -1.00 8.48 -15.16
N HIS A 398 -2.00 9.35 -15.09
CA HIS A 398 -2.78 9.79 -16.22
C HIS A 398 -2.80 11.32 -16.25
N SER A 399 -2.32 11.91 -17.34
CA SER A 399 -2.34 13.35 -17.54
C SER A 399 -2.14 13.71 -19.01
N PRO A 400 -2.87 14.71 -19.54
CA PRO A 400 -2.54 15.33 -20.82
C PRO A 400 -1.13 15.94 -20.87
N LEU A 401 -0.56 16.27 -19.70
CA LEU A 401 0.79 16.86 -19.56
C LEU A 401 1.94 15.85 -19.69
N LEU A 402 1.65 14.55 -19.72
CA LEU A 402 2.66 13.52 -20.00
C LEU A 402 3.18 13.69 -21.43
N ARG A 403 4.50 13.69 -21.61
CA ARG A 403 5.13 13.75 -22.94
C ARG A 403 4.93 12.44 -23.69
N LEU A 404 5.14 11.30 -23.02
CA LEU A 404 4.88 9.96 -23.54
C LEU A 404 3.68 9.34 -22.83
N LYS A 405 2.70 8.92 -23.62
CA LYS A 405 1.41 8.35 -23.18
C LYS A 405 1.23 6.95 -23.75
N GLY A 406 0.29 6.19 -23.18
CA GLY A 406 -0.09 4.86 -23.64
C GLY A 406 1.01 3.83 -23.53
N ARG A 407 1.77 3.88 -22.44
CA ARG A 407 2.95 3.02 -22.25
C ARG A 407 3.00 2.38 -20.88
N VAL A 408 3.79 1.33 -20.82
CA VAL A 408 4.18 0.63 -19.59
C VAL A 408 5.54 1.14 -19.16
N SER A 409 5.69 1.53 -17.90
CA SER A 409 6.95 1.95 -17.31
C SER A 409 7.48 0.89 -16.35
N HIS A 410 8.74 0.52 -16.56
CA HIS A 410 9.52 -0.34 -15.67
C HIS A 410 10.54 0.46 -14.83
N ALA A 411 10.45 1.80 -14.86
CA ALA A 411 11.21 2.66 -13.95
C ALA A 411 10.91 2.26 -12.50
N LEU A 412 11.96 2.11 -11.68
CA LEU A 412 11.79 1.78 -10.26
C LEU A 412 11.17 2.98 -9.54
N VAL A 413 9.96 2.81 -8.99
CA VAL A 413 9.23 3.87 -8.28
C VAL A 413 8.73 3.33 -6.94
N HIS A 414 8.79 4.16 -5.92
CA HIS A 414 8.29 3.89 -4.58
C HIS A 414 7.26 4.95 -4.18
N VAL A 415 6.31 4.62 -3.31
CA VAL A 415 5.27 5.57 -2.86
C VAL A 415 5.82 6.85 -2.22
N SER A 416 7.02 6.80 -1.63
CA SER A 416 7.71 7.97 -1.09
C SER A 416 8.14 8.98 -2.18
N ASP A 417 8.26 8.55 -3.44
CA ASP A 417 8.62 9.41 -4.57
C ASP A 417 7.53 10.44 -4.91
N TRP A 418 6.28 10.14 -4.58
CA TRP A 418 5.17 11.05 -4.85
C TRP A 418 5.31 12.37 -4.10
N PHE A 419 5.91 12.37 -2.90
CA PHE A 419 6.11 13.60 -2.14
C PHE A 419 6.96 14.61 -2.93
N PRO A 420 8.24 14.34 -3.28
CA PRO A 420 9.04 15.29 -4.05
C PRO A 420 8.54 15.46 -5.49
N THR A 421 8.00 14.42 -6.14
CA THR A 421 7.48 14.52 -7.51
C THR A 421 6.33 15.53 -7.62
N LEU A 422 5.36 15.47 -6.69
CA LEU A 422 4.21 16.36 -6.70
C LEU A 422 4.58 17.79 -6.27
N LEU A 423 5.57 17.95 -5.39
CA LEU A 423 6.12 19.26 -5.05
C LEU A 423 6.89 19.89 -6.22
N ALA A 424 7.68 19.12 -6.96
CA ALA A 424 8.36 19.59 -8.16
C ALA A 424 7.34 20.07 -9.22
N LEU A 425 6.26 19.31 -9.44
CA LEU A 425 5.15 19.73 -10.31
C LEU A 425 4.45 21.01 -9.83
N ALA A 426 4.37 21.22 -8.52
CA ALA A 426 3.85 22.44 -7.91
C ALA A 426 4.82 23.65 -7.98
N GLY A 427 6.01 23.48 -8.55
CA GLY A 427 7.04 24.51 -8.62
C GLY A 427 7.73 24.79 -7.29
N VAL A 428 7.67 23.84 -6.34
CA VAL A 428 8.35 23.94 -5.05
C VAL A 428 9.79 23.45 -5.22
N GLY A 429 10.76 24.32 -4.91
CA GLY A 429 12.19 23.99 -5.01
C GLY A 429 12.62 22.93 -4.00
N ALA A 430 13.71 22.21 -4.31
CA ALA A 430 14.23 21.12 -3.48
C ALA A 430 14.52 21.56 -2.03
N ASP A 431 15.01 22.79 -1.84
CA ASP A 431 15.35 23.35 -0.51
C ASP A 431 14.12 23.54 0.40
N ALA A 432 12.94 23.73 -0.18
CA ALA A 432 11.69 23.90 0.55
C ALA A 432 11.10 22.55 1.05
N THR A 433 11.72 21.43 0.71
CA THR A 433 11.25 20.10 1.12
C THR A 433 11.66 19.72 2.55
N THR A 434 12.69 20.36 3.12
CA THR A 434 13.16 20.17 4.49
C THR A 434 12.61 21.27 5.40
N ALA A 435 11.81 20.94 6.41
CA ALA A 435 11.29 21.94 7.38
C ALA A 435 12.33 22.31 8.45
N ASP A 436 13.33 21.46 8.61
CA ASP A 436 14.36 21.55 9.64
C ASP A 436 15.63 20.87 9.09
N PRO A 437 16.80 21.51 9.11
CA PRO A 437 18.08 20.89 8.76
C PRO A 437 18.42 19.65 9.60
N SER A 438 17.78 19.48 10.77
CA SER A 438 17.89 18.30 11.63
C SER A 438 16.85 17.20 11.33
N SER A 439 15.87 17.46 10.45
CA SER A 439 15.01 16.39 9.92
C SER A 439 15.83 15.49 9.01
N PRO A 440 15.53 14.17 8.93
CA PRO A 440 16.24 13.27 8.03
C PRO A 440 16.20 13.78 6.58
N ALA A 441 17.06 13.28 5.69
CA ALA A 441 16.90 13.54 4.25
C ALA A 441 15.62 12.86 3.72
N LEU A 442 14.99 13.39 2.66
CA LEU A 442 13.89 12.68 2.00
C LEU A 442 14.37 11.34 1.46
N ASP A 443 13.53 10.32 1.54
CA ASP A 443 13.79 9.00 0.94
C ASP A 443 13.18 8.88 -0.46
N GLY A 444 12.28 9.79 -0.82
CA GLY A 444 11.68 9.90 -2.14
C GLY A 444 12.57 10.67 -3.13
N HIS A 445 12.37 10.39 -4.42
CA HIS A 445 12.97 11.11 -5.54
C HIS A 445 11.88 11.72 -6.43
N ASP A 446 12.19 12.84 -7.09
CA ASP A 446 11.34 13.31 -8.20
C ASP A 446 11.48 12.37 -9.40
N VAL A 447 10.42 11.63 -9.69
CA VAL A 447 10.37 10.65 -10.79
C VAL A 447 9.59 11.18 -12.00
N TRP A 448 9.17 12.45 -12.04
CA TRP A 448 8.32 12.95 -13.12
C TRP A 448 8.95 12.77 -14.51
N ARG A 449 10.26 13.01 -14.65
CA ARG A 449 10.96 12.79 -15.92
C ARG A 449 10.98 11.32 -16.33
N ALA A 450 11.16 10.40 -15.39
CA ALA A 450 11.10 8.98 -15.67
C ALA A 450 9.71 8.55 -16.17
N LEU A 451 8.65 9.12 -15.57
CA LEU A 451 7.26 8.84 -15.94
C LEU A 451 6.85 9.52 -17.26
N SER A 452 7.05 10.82 -17.36
CA SER A 452 6.60 11.66 -18.48
C SER A 452 7.46 11.47 -19.74
N GLU A 453 8.78 11.34 -19.59
CA GLU A 453 9.74 11.32 -20.72
C GLU A 453 10.31 9.93 -20.98
N GLY A 454 10.16 8.98 -20.04
CA GLY A 454 10.87 7.70 -20.13
C GLY A 454 12.35 7.77 -19.82
N ALA A 455 12.79 8.82 -19.12
CA ALA A 455 14.14 8.89 -18.61
C ALA A 455 14.42 7.73 -17.61
N PRO A 456 15.68 7.36 -17.37
CA PRO A 456 16.03 6.46 -16.28
C PRO A 456 15.48 6.95 -14.94
N SER A 457 15.01 6.04 -14.10
CA SER A 457 14.60 6.39 -12.75
C SER A 457 15.82 6.90 -11.95
N PRO A 458 15.71 8.01 -11.20
CA PRO A 458 16.74 8.38 -10.24
C PRO A 458 16.85 7.38 -9.08
N ARG A 459 15.80 6.57 -8.86
CA ARG A 459 15.77 5.55 -7.82
C ARG A 459 16.44 4.26 -8.32
N THR A 460 17.44 3.81 -7.56
CA THR A 460 18.15 2.55 -7.80
C THR A 460 17.99 1.54 -6.66
N GLU A 461 17.45 1.97 -5.52
CA GLU A 461 17.30 1.16 -4.30
C GLU A 461 15.98 1.49 -3.59
N ILE A 462 15.40 0.50 -2.90
CA ILE A 462 14.24 0.61 -2.03
C ILE A 462 14.53 -0.18 -0.76
N LEU A 463 14.50 0.49 0.39
CA LEU A 463 14.27 -0.21 1.65
C LEU A 463 12.77 -0.46 1.77
N HIS A 464 12.34 -1.72 1.81
CA HIS A 464 10.93 -2.01 2.09
C HIS A 464 10.66 -1.65 3.55
N ASN A 465 11.31 -2.31 4.50
CA ASN A 465 11.23 -1.93 5.91
C ASN A 465 12.29 -2.69 6.74
N ILE A 466 12.49 -2.25 7.98
CA ILE A 466 13.24 -2.97 9.03
C ILE A 466 12.35 -2.96 10.28
N ASP A 467 11.78 -4.10 10.65
CA ASP A 467 10.97 -4.25 11.85
C ASP A 467 11.69 -5.10 12.91
N PRO A 468 12.37 -4.47 13.89
CA PRO A 468 13.09 -5.19 14.93
C PRO A 468 12.18 -5.82 15.98
N LEU A 469 10.91 -5.39 16.08
CA LEU A 469 9.95 -5.97 17.05
C LEU A 469 9.36 -7.28 16.53
N TYR A 470 9.43 -7.53 15.23
CA TYR A 470 9.04 -8.80 14.62
C TYR A 470 10.23 -9.76 14.54
N ASN A 471 10.52 -10.45 15.65
CA ASN A 471 11.63 -11.41 15.75
C ASN A 471 11.11 -12.84 16.00
N ARG A 472 10.34 -13.38 15.05
CA ARG A 472 9.79 -14.75 15.12
C ARG A 472 10.75 -15.82 14.58
N ALA A 473 11.75 -15.40 13.82
CA ALA A 473 12.70 -16.28 13.15
C ALA A 473 13.75 -16.78 14.15
N ARG A 474 13.42 -17.85 14.89
CA ARG A 474 14.29 -18.43 15.93
C ARG A 474 15.65 -18.93 15.43
N GLY A 475 15.78 -19.24 14.13
CA GLY A 475 17.03 -19.66 13.48
C GLY A 475 17.91 -18.52 12.96
N GLY A 476 17.50 -17.25 13.12
CA GLY A 476 18.25 -16.09 12.63
C GLY A 476 19.40 -15.68 13.56
N SER A 477 20.52 -15.23 13.01
CA SER A 477 21.67 -14.80 13.83
C SER A 477 22.56 -13.79 13.12
N ARG A 478 23.47 -13.14 13.87
CA ARG A 478 24.55 -12.33 13.29
C ARG A 478 25.54 -13.18 12.49
N ALA A 479 25.79 -14.42 12.91
CA ALA A 479 26.69 -15.32 12.20
C ALA A 479 26.14 -15.67 10.80
N ALA A 480 24.83 -15.96 10.72
CA ALA A 480 24.13 -16.19 9.45
C ALA A 480 24.13 -14.97 8.53
N GLY A 481 24.19 -13.75 9.09
CA GLY A 481 24.33 -12.51 8.32
C GLY A 481 25.78 -12.04 8.14
N HIS A 482 26.76 -12.96 8.15
CA HIS A 482 28.18 -12.68 7.95
C HIS A 482 28.77 -11.63 8.92
N GLY A 483 28.24 -11.54 10.14
CA GLY A 483 28.63 -10.54 11.13
C GLY A 483 28.07 -9.14 10.87
N LEU A 484 27.50 -8.89 9.69
CA LEU A 484 27.00 -7.57 9.25
C LEU A 484 25.58 -7.30 9.76
N TRP A 485 24.70 -8.30 9.68
CA TRP A 485 23.27 -8.18 9.94
C TRP A 485 22.76 -9.33 10.81
N ASN A 486 21.75 -9.09 11.64
CA ASN A 486 21.05 -10.17 12.33
C ASN A 486 19.90 -10.68 11.45
N THR A 487 20.04 -11.86 10.84
CA THR A 487 19.02 -12.42 9.94
C THR A 487 17.71 -12.79 10.64
N GLY A 488 17.63 -12.74 11.97
CA GLY A 488 16.36 -12.89 12.70
C GLY A 488 15.42 -11.69 12.59
N VAL A 489 15.95 -10.52 12.24
CA VAL A 489 15.16 -9.28 12.08
C VAL A 489 14.38 -9.34 10.77
N GLN A 490 13.06 -9.11 10.84
CA GLN A 490 12.22 -8.97 9.66
C GLN A 490 12.63 -7.72 8.87
N ALA A 491 13.20 -7.91 7.69
CA ALA A 491 13.60 -6.81 6.81
C ALA A 491 13.53 -7.23 5.35
N ALA A 492 13.37 -6.25 4.46
CA ALA A 492 13.56 -6.46 3.03
C ALA A 492 14.10 -5.20 2.36
N LEU A 493 14.96 -5.42 1.38
CA LEU A 493 15.59 -4.36 0.60
C LEU A 493 15.75 -4.82 -0.85
N ARG A 494 15.54 -3.89 -1.77
CA ARG A 494 15.78 -4.08 -3.18
C ARG A 494 16.83 -3.09 -3.67
N GLN A 495 17.83 -3.57 -4.41
CA GLN A 495 18.83 -2.74 -5.09
C GLN A 495 18.98 -3.25 -6.54
N GLY A 496 18.61 -2.42 -7.51
CA GLY A 496 18.53 -2.83 -8.91
C GLY A 496 17.57 -4.01 -9.10
N ASP A 497 18.08 -5.09 -9.68
CA ASP A 497 17.32 -6.32 -9.91
C ASP A 497 17.24 -7.22 -8.68
N TRP A 498 18.07 -6.98 -7.66
CA TRP A 498 18.21 -7.88 -6.52
C TRP A 498 17.32 -7.48 -5.37
N LYS A 499 16.61 -8.45 -4.79
CA LYS A 499 15.83 -8.29 -3.56
C LYS A 499 16.29 -9.29 -2.51
N ILE A 500 16.62 -8.78 -1.33
CA ILE A 500 16.93 -9.58 -0.14
C ILE A 500 15.78 -9.50 0.86
N LEU A 501 15.48 -10.62 1.51
CA LEU A 501 14.57 -10.67 2.65
C LEU A 501 15.27 -11.38 3.81
N THR A 502 15.05 -10.89 5.04
CA THR A 502 15.51 -11.54 6.26
C THR A 502 14.39 -11.68 7.29
N GLY A 503 14.59 -12.54 8.29
CA GLY A 503 13.65 -12.79 9.37
C GLY A 503 12.50 -13.68 8.92
N ASP A 504 11.29 -13.35 9.34
CA ASP A 504 10.05 -13.97 8.85
C ASP A 504 9.34 -12.95 7.94
N PRO A 505 9.41 -13.08 6.60
CA PRO A 505 8.78 -12.14 5.67
C PRO A 505 7.24 -12.18 5.68
N GLY A 506 6.64 -13.10 6.44
CA GLY A 506 5.21 -13.37 6.45
C GLY A 506 4.80 -14.49 5.49
N TYR A 507 3.49 -14.75 5.40
CA TYR A 507 2.92 -15.84 4.60
C TYR A 507 3.40 -15.82 3.14
N GLY A 508 4.13 -16.87 2.75
CA GLY A 508 4.94 -16.90 1.53
C GLY A 508 4.48 -17.86 0.44
N ASP A 509 3.21 -18.23 0.36
CA ASP A 509 2.72 -19.00 -0.79
C ASP A 509 2.20 -18.07 -1.91
N TRP A 510 2.08 -18.66 -3.10
CA TRP A 510 1.36 -18.08 -4.22
C TRP A 510 -0.10 -18.51 -4.12
N VAL A 511 -1.01 -17.55 -4.02
CA VAL A 511 -2.44 -17.83 -3.88
C VAL A 511 -3.13 -17.56 -5.22
N PRO A 512 -3.55 -18.61 -5.97
CA PRO A 512 -4.34 -18.41 -7.18
C PRO A 512 -5.65 -17.65 -6.89
N PRO A 513 -6.25 -17.03 -7.92
CA PRO A 513 -7.54 -16.36 -7.75
C PRO A 513 -8.60 -17.32 -7.21
N GLN A 514 -9.45 -16.82 -6.31
CA GLN A 514 -10.61 -17.52 -5.74
C GLN A 514 -10.33 -18.75 -4.87
N THR A 515 -9.06 -19.07 -4.57
CA THR A 515 -8.69 -20.27 -3.78
C THR A 515 -9.25 -20.28 -2.36
N TRP A 516 -9.28 -19.15 -1.66
CA TRP A 516 -9.68 -19.12 -0.25
C TRP A 516 -11.11 -18.62 -0.03
N PRO A 517 -11.88 -19.25 0.87
CA PRO A 517 -13.16 -18.71 1.31
C PRO A 517 -12.95 -17.45 2.16
N ALA A 518 -14.00 -16.62 2.27
CA ALA A 518 -13.95 -15.41 3.08
C ALA A 518 -13.60 -15.73 4.54
N PHE A 519 -12.61 -15.04 5.10
CA PHE A 519 -12.42 -15.02 6.55
C PHE A 519 -13.52 -14.15 7.19
N ARG A 520 -14.26 -14.71 8.17
CA ARG A 520 -15.39 -14.02 8.82
C ARG A 520 -14.99 -13.08 9.96
N GLY A 521 -13.69 -12.94 10.27
CA GLY A 521 -13.18 -12.04 11.32
C GLY A 521 -12.59 -10.74 10.77
N SER A 522 -12.30 -9.77 11.65
CA SER A 522 -11.61 -8.54 11.25
C SER A 522 -10.14 -8.79 10.92
N TRP A 523 -9.50 -7.90 10.15
CA TRP A 523 -8.05 -7.95 9.95
C TRP A 523 -7.29 -7.98 11.28
N TRP A 524 -7.78 -7.28 12.31
CA TRP A 524 -7.24 -7.34 13.67
C TRP A 524 -7.26 -8.74 14.27
N ALA A 525 -8.33 -9.49 14.03
CA ALA A 525 -8.39 -10.89 14.44
C ALA A 525 -7.36 -11.71 13.65
N LEU A 526 -7.14 -11.42 12.37
CA LEU A 526 -6.14 -12.10 11.56
C LEU A 526 -4.69 -11.76 11.95
N GLU A 527 -4.35 -10.49 12.19
CA GLU A 527 -3.01 -10.08 12.65
C GLU A 527 -2.68 -10.74 14.00
N ARG A 528 -3.66 -10.81 14.91
CA ARG A 528 -3.53 -11.48 16.22
C ARG A 528 -3.61 -13.01 16.13
N ALA A 529 -4.34 -13.57 15.16
CA ALA A 529 -4.46 -15.02 14.92
C ALA A 529 -3.41 -15.58 13.96
N ALA A 530 -2.58 -14.72 13.35
CA ALA A 530 -1.42 -15.10 12.55
C ALA A 530 -0.48 -16.13 13.22
N PRO A 531 -0.36 -16.23 14.56
CA PRO A 531 0.38 -17.33 15.18
C PRO A 531 -0.14 -18.73 14.82
N ALA A 532 -1.43 -18.87 14.46
CA ALA A 532 -2.04 -20.17 14.14
C ALA A 532 -1.98 -20.54 12.65
N TRP A 533 -1.67 -19.59 11.76
CA TRP A 533 -1.67 -19.79 10.29
C TRP A 533 -0.28 -19.68 9.66
N SER A 534 0.73 -19.27 10.43
CA SER A 534 2.15 -19.30 10.05
C SER A 534 2.77 -20.69 10.24
N GLY A 535 2.09 -21.60 10.94
CA GLY A 535 2.47 -22.99 11.10
C GLY A 535 1.89 -23.87 9.99
N GLY A 536 2.59 -23.99 8.87
CA GLY A 536 2.30 -25.01 7.85
C GLY A 536 2.23 -24.43 6.45
N GLY A 537 3.26 -24.65 5.65
CA GLY A 537 3.22 -24.32 4.23
C GLY A 537 4.55 -23.98 3.55
N GLY A 538 5.69 -23.98 4.24
CA GLY A 538 7.00 -23.98 3.58
C GLY A 538 7.32 -25.32 2.91
N GLY A 539 6.44 -25.78 2.02
CA GLY A 539 6.63 -26.99 1.23
C GLY A 539 7.46 -26.69 -0.01
N GLY A 540 8.78 -26.57 0.17
CA GLY A 540 9.70 -26.82 -0.93
C GLY A 540 9.44 -28.24 -1.44
N VAL A 541 9.16 -28.38 -2.73
CA VAL A 541 9.07 -29.68 -3.39
C VAL A 541 10.46 -30.31 -3.32
N GLY A 542 10.61 -31.23 -2.37
CA GLY A 542 11.82 -32.01 -2.14
C GLY A 542 11.49 -33.09 -1.09
N GLY A 543 11.00 -34.24 -1.56
CA GLY A 543 10.72 -35.37 -0.69
C GLY A 543 12.01 -35.91 -0.05
N GLY A 544 11.99 -36.16 1.26
CA GLY A 544 13.08 -36.85 1.94
C GLY A 544 13.17 -36.59 3.44
N ARG A 545 12.58 -37.49 4.24
CA ARG A 545 12.97 -37.93 5.60
C ARG A 545 13.47 -36.85 6.61
N GLY A 546 12.60 -36.52 7.57
CA GLY A 546 12.91 -36.60 9.00
C GLY A 546 14.11 -35.82 9.56
N GLY A 547 14.28 -34.55 9.21
CA GLY A 547 15.21 -33.63 9.88
C GLY A 547 14.48 -32.37 10.34
N VAL A 548 14.80 -31.87 11.54
CA VAL A 548 14.36 -30.54 11.99
C VAL A 548 15.10 -29.52 11.11
N VAL A 549 14.45 -29.07 10.03
CA VAL A 549 14.98 -28.01 9.19
C VAL A 549 14.88 -26.71 9.99
N GLU A 550 16.03 -26.15 10.38
CA GLU A 550 16.08 -24.81 10.94
C GLU A 550 15.37 -23.85 9.98
N PRO A 551 14.41 -23.03 10.45
CA PRO A 551 13.60 -22.20 9.57
C PRO A 551 14.51 -21.23 8.80
N GLN A 552 14.37 -21.22 7.46
CA GLN A 552 15.08 -20.28 6.59
C GLN A 552 14.80 -18.85 7.06
N THR A 553 15.84 -18.02 7.15
CA THR A 553 15.77 -16.63 7.63
C THR A 553 16.38 -15.63 6.66
N LEU A 554 16.78 -16.08 5.47
CA LEU A 554 17.39 -15.27 4.44
C LEU A 554 16.98 -15.80 3.07
N TRP A 555 16.58 -14.89 2.18
CA TRP A 555 16.30 -15.17 0.78
C TRP A 555 16.93 -14.09 -0.10
N LEU A 556 17.35 -14.46 -1.30
CA LEU A 556 17.78 -13.55 -2.34
C LEU A 556 17.12 -13.91 -3.66
N PHE A 557 16.52 -12.92 -4.32
CA PHE A 557 15.90 -13.07 -5.64
C PHE A 557 16.47 -12.06 -6.64
N ASN A 558 16.56 -12.47 -7.91
CA ASN A 558 16.74 -11.56 -9.04
C ASN A 558 15.36 -11.33 -9.67
N LEU A 559 14.74 -10.19 -9.40
CA LEU A 559 13.36 -9.89 -9.80
C LEU A 559 13.18 -9.67 -11.30
N SER A 560 14.25 -9.35 -12.03
CA SER A 560 14.19 -9.21 -13.48
C SER A 560 14.14 -10.56 -14.18
N ALA A 561 14.75 -11.59 -13.58
CA ALA A 561 14.66 -12.98 -14.06
C ALA A 561 13.51 -13.78 -13.40
N ASP A 562 13.16 -13.46 -12.16
CA ASP A 562 12.17 -14.15 -11.34
C ASP A 562 11.29 -13.14 -10.58
N PRO A 563 10.35 -12.46 -11.27
CA PRO A 563 9.47 -11.46 -10.67
C PRO A 563 8.46 -12.06 -9.68
N PHE A 564 8.42 -13.39 -9.56
CA PHE A 564 7.48 -14.12 -8.73
C PHE A 564 8.15 -14.75 -7.50
N GLU A 565 9.45 -14.55 -7.29
CA GLU A 565 10.21 -15.02 -6.12
C GLU A 565 10.16 -16.56 -5.93
N ARG A 566 10.20 -17.30 -7.04
CA ARG A 566 10.13 -18.78 -7.07
C ARG A 566 11.46 -19.45 -6.71
N TYR A 567 12.58 -18.81 -7.05
CA TYR A 567 13.90 -19.42 -6.95
C TYR A 567 14.82 -18.57 -6.07
N ASP A 568 15.04 -19.01 -4.83
CA ASP A 568 16.06 -18.42 -3.97
C ASP A 568 17.45 -18.74 -4.53
N VAL A 569 18.25 -17.69 -4.74
CA VAL A 569 19.61 -17.78 -5.28
C VAL A 569 20.67 -17.31 -4.28
N SER A 570 20.31 -17.16 -3.00
CA SER A 570 21.19 -16.70 -1.92
C SER A 570 22.51 -17.48 -1.83
N ALA A 571 22.45 -18.82 -1.91
CA ALA A 571 23.62 -19.69 -1.85
C ALA A 571 24.57 -19.55 -3.06
N ARG A 572 24.05 -19.10 -4.22
CA ARG A 572 24.83 -18.94 -5.47
C ARG A 572 25.46 -17.57 -5.61
N HIS A 573 24.99 -16.58 -4.85
CA HIS A 573 25.46 -15.19 -4.92
C HIS A 573 25.81 -14.62 -3.52
N PRO A 574 26.76 -15.22 -2.79
CA PRO A 574 27.13 -14.79 -1.44
C PRO A 574 27.72 -13.36 -1.39
N ASP A 575 28.32 -12.90 -2.48
CA ASP A 575 28.81 -11.53 -2.66
C ASP A 575 27.66 -10.52 -2.70
N VAL A 576 26.58 -10.82 -3.44
CA VAL A 576 25.35 -10.01 -3.47
C VAL A 576 24.68 -10.01 -2.11
N VAL A 577 24.58 -11.17 -1.45
CA VAL A 577 24.04 -11.26 -0.09
C VAL A 577 24.79 -10.34 0.87
N ARG A 578 26.12 -10.45 0.95
CA ARG A 578 26.94 -9.58 1.82
C ARG A 578 26.73 -8.10 1.53
N ARG A 579 26.69 -7.72 0.24
CA ARG A 579 26.45 -6.32 -0.16
C ARG A 579 25.10 -5.82 0.36
N LEU A 580 24.02 -6.56 0.14
CA LEU A 580 22.68 -6.13 0.53
C LEU A 580 22.45 -6.18 2.05
N LEU A 581 23.04 -7.15 2.76
CA LEU A 581 23.06 -7.15 4.22
C LEU A 581 23.84 -5.96 4.79
N GLY A 582 24.94 -5.55 4.14
CA GLY A 582 25.67 -4.33 4.47
C GLY A 582 24.80 -3.08 4.30
N ARG A 583 24.00 -3.01 3.22
CA ARG A 583 23.01 -1.92 3.01
C ARG A 583 21.93 -1.90 4.07
N LEU A 584 21.37 -3.06 4.45
CA LEU A 584 20.43 -3.15 5.59
C LEU A 584 21.04 -2.62 6.89
N ALA A 585 22.30 -3.00 7.18
CA ALA A 585 23.01 -2.53 8.35
C ALA A 585 23.23 -1.00 8.34
N GLU A 586 23.48 -0.42 7.17
CA GLU A 586 23.61 1.03 7.00
C GLU A 586 22.30 1.76 7.26
N TYR A 587 21.20 1.30 6.66
CA TYR A 587 19.87 1.86 6.95
C TYR A 587 19.50 1.76 8.44
N ALA A 588 19.81 0.63 9.08
CA ALA A 588 19.55 0.46 10.50
C ALA A 588 20.34 1.43 11.39
N ARG A 589 21.54 1.86 10.98
CA ARG A 589 22.32 2.88 11.74
C ARG A 589 21.64 4.25 11.74
N GLY A 590 20.90 4.59 10.68
CA GLY A 590 20.14 5.83 10.57
C GLY A 590 18.71 5.75 11.10
N ALA A 591 18.26 4.56 11.53
CA ALA A 591 16.88 4.35 11.95
C ALA A 591 16.59 4.97 13.33
N VAL A 592 15.48 5.69 13.44
CA VAL A 592 14.93 6.11 14.73
C VAL A 592 14.29 4.93 15.45
N PRO A 593 14.21 4.93 16.80
CA PRO A 593 13.56 3.86 17.54
C PRO A 593 12.10 3.65 17.12
N VAL A 594 11.67 2.38 17.12
CA VAL A 594 10.27 2.02 16.85
C VAL A 594 9.36 2.65 17.90
N ARG A 595 8.34 3.36 17.43
CA ARG A 595 7.32 3.99 18.29
C ARG A 595 6.00 3.22 18.21
N PHE A 596 5.87 2.23 19.09
CA PHE A 596 4.66 1.41 19.21
C PHE A 596 4.13 1.40 20.65
N PRO A 597 3.51 2.50 21.12
CA PRO A 597 3.02 2.58 22.50
C PRO A 597 1.89 1.60 22.77
N ALA A 598 1.70 1.23 24.04
CA ALA A 598 0.52 0.50 24.48
C ALA A 598 -0.76 1.32 24.26
N ASP A 599 -1.90 0.62 24.24
CA ASP A 599 -3.20 1.27 24.13
C ASP A 599 -3.50 2.14 25.37
N ASP A 600 -4.10 3.31 25.14
CA ASP A 600 -4.59 4.21 26.18
C ASP A 600 -6.09 4.00 26.38
N SER A 601 -6.52 3.64 27.60
CA SER A 601 -7.92 3.39 27.91
C SER A 601 -8.80 4.65 27.79
N ARG A 602 -8.21 5.86 27.88
CA ARG A 602 -8.91 7.14 27.71
C ARG A 602 -9.39 7.36 26.27
N ALA A 603 -8.81 6.64 25.31
CA ALA A 603 -9.23 6.67 23.91
C ALA A 603 -10.58 5.95 23.67
N HIS A 604 -11.14 5.28 24.68
CA HIS A 604 -12.35 4.49 24.51
C HIS A 604 -13.53 5.37 24.06
N PRO A 605 -14.25 5.03 22.97
CA PRO A 605 -15.27 5.90 22.37
C PRO A 605 -16.44 6.18 23.32
N ALA A 606 -16.74 5.27 24.25
CA ALA A 606 -17.74 5.51 25.31
C ALA A 606 -17.42 6.72 26.21
N LEU A 607 -16.14 7.08 26.36
CA LEU A 607 -15.71 8.28 27.08
C LEU A 607 -15.82 9.55 26.23
N GLN A 608 -16.15 9.39 24.94
CA GLN A 608 -16.20 10.45 23.92
C GLN A 608 -17.58 10.47 23.21
N GLY A 609 -18.65 10.13 23.94
CA GLY A 609 -20.02 10.16 23.41
C GLY A 609 -20.28 9.16 22.27
N GLY A 610 -19.57 8.03 22.27
CA GLY A 610 -19.69 6.97 21.27
C GLY A 610 -18.98 7.28 19.94
N VAL A 611 -17.96 8.15 19.95
CA VAL A 611 -17.27 8.61 18.75
C VAL A 611 -15.75 8.49 18.93
N TRP A 612 -15.03 8.05 17.90
CA TRP A 612 -13.57 8.09 17.87
C TRP A 612 -13.06 9.50 17.57
N GLY A 613 -12.09 9.98 18.36
CA GLY A 613 -11.48 11.30 18.16
C GLY A 613 -10.34 11.56 19.14
N PRO A 614 -9.73 12.76 19.09
CA PRO A 614 -8.67 13.13 20.02
C PRO A 614 -9.11 13.03 21.48
N TRP A 615 -8.24 12.47 22.32
CA TRP A 615 -8.46 12.35 23.78
C TRP A 615 -7.31 12.94 24.60
N LEU A 616 -6.17 13.22 23.96
CA LEU A 616 -5.06 13.92 24.59
C LEU A 616 -5.18 15.42 24.34
N LEU A 617 -4.87 16.20 25.37
CA LEU A 617 -4.81 17.65 25.27
C LEU A 617 -3.73 18.07 24.25
N PRO A 618 -3.90 19.25 23.62
CA PRO A 618 -2.86 19.88 22.84
C PRO A 618 -1.55 19.95 23.62
N ARG A 619 -0.42 19.91 22.93
CA ARG A 619 0.85 20.23 23.59
C ARG A 619 0.82 21.72 23.88
N ASP A 620 0.81 22.12 25.16
CA ASP A 620 1.06 23.51 25.52
C ASP A 620 2.32 23.97 24.80
N GLY A 621 2.25 25.11 24.11
CA GLY A 621 3.35 25.73 23.38
C GLY A 621 4.45 26.26 24.31
N GLY A 622 4.91 25.42 25.23
CA GLY A 622 5.94 25.71 26.22
C GLY A 622 7.28 25.88 25.53
N ALA A 623 7.77 27.12 25.59
CA ALA A 623 9.14 27.49 25.33
C ALA A 623 10.14 26.43 25.83
N ARG A 624 11.20 26.23 25.04
CA ARG A 624 12.43 25.54 25.46
C ARG A 624 12.84 26.05 26.85
N ARG A 625 12.60 25.26 27.89
CA ARG A 625 13.37 25.33 29.14
C ARG A 625 14.18 24.06 29.22
N GLY A 626 15.49 24.23 29.06
CA GLY A 626 16.48 23.18 29.23
C GLY A 626 16.45 22.62 30.65
N GLY A 627 16.89 21.38 30.75
CA GLY A 627 16.97 20.64 32.01
C GLY A 627 17.30 19.19 31.72
N GLU A 628 18.54 18.95 31.30
CA GLU A 628 19.16 17.64 31.37
C GLU A 628 19.16 17.16 32.83
N GLY A 629 18.84 15.88 33.03
CA GLY A 629 18.98 15.20 34.31
C GLY A 629 19.19 13.71 34.06
N GLN A 630 20.45 13.30 33.96
CA GLN A 630 20.88 11.90 34.00
C GLN A 630 20.43 11.22 35.30
N PRO A 631 20.14 9.90 35.31
CA PRO A 631 20.02 9.15 36.54
C PRO A 631 21.40 8.62 36.96
N GLY A 632 21.99 9.23 37.99
CA GLY A 632 23.10 8.66 38.76
C GLY A 632 22.57 7.76 39.88
N GLY A 633 23.19 6.58 40.03
CA GLY A 633 22.84 5.60 41.05
C GLY A 633 23.28 5.98 42.48
N GLY A 634 22.71 5.28 43.46
CA GLY A 634 23.12 5.33 44.86
C GLY A 634 22.10 4.64 45.76
N GLY A 635 22.49 3.52 46.36
CA GLY A 635 21.68 2.78 47.33
C GLY A 635 21.67 3.42 48.72
N GLY A 636 20.75 2.97 49.57
CA GLY A 636 20.70 3.34 50.98
C GLY A 636 19.42 2.86 51.68
N SER A 637 19.60 1.92 52.61
CA SER A 637 18.62 1.27 53.49
C SER A 637 18.28 2.07 54.76
N GLY A 638 17.09 1.83 55.34
CA GLY A 638 16.69 2.18 56.72
C GLY A 638 15.25 2.74 56.80
N VAL A 639 14.18 2.02 57.19
CA VAL A 639 13.77 1.42 58.49
C VAL A 639 13.25 2.44 59.53
N VAL A 640 11.91 2.44 59.72
CA VAL A 640 11.11 2.61 60.98
C VAL A 640 10.99 4.05 61.53
N SER A 641 9.90 4.59 62.13
CA SER A 641 8.69 4.12 62.86
C SER A 641 7.65 5.24 63.01
N GLY A 642 6.39 4.87 63.29
CA GLY A 642 5.46 5.48 64.30
C GLY A 642 4.87 6.87 64.01
N SER A 643 3.59 7.05 63.67
CA SER A 643 2.32 6.86 64.41
C SER A 643 1.95 7.97 65.40
N ALA A 644 0.79 8.62 65.17
CA ALA A 644 -0.28 9.00 66.12
C ALA A 644 -1.18 10.06 65.42
N ALA A 645 -2.43 9.73 65.06
CA ALA A 645 -3.67 9.88 65.86
C ALA A 645 -4.23 11.32 65.82
N ALA A 646 -5.53 11.65 65.76
CA ALA A 646 -6.81 10.94 65.57
C ALA A 646 -7.96 12.00 65.48
N ALA A 647 -9.20 11.52 65.27
CA ALA A 647 -10.54 12.17 65.35
C ALA A 647 -11.08 12.77 64.02
N ALA A 648 -12.00 12.15 63.26
CA ALA A 648 -13.37 11.62 63.53
C ALA A 648 -14.37 12.72 63.92
N ALA A 649 -15.58 12.89 63.38
CA ALA A 649 -16.60 12.03 62.75
C ALA A 649 -17.52 12.91 61.85
N GLY A 650 -18.46 12.47 60.99
CA GLY A 650 -19.11 11.22 60.57
C GLY A 650 -20.14 11.59 59.46
N GLY A 651 -20.78 10.71 58.67
CA GLY A 651 -20.79 9.25 58.60
C GLY A 651 -21.45 8.73 57.31
N ARG A 652 -20.96 7.55 56.89
CA ARG A 652 -21.58 6.34 56.30
C ARG A 652 -22.71 6.41 55.25
N SER A 653 -22.45 5.76 54.11
CA SER A 653 -23.15 4.51 53.71
C SER A 653 -22.30 3.67 52.73
N LEU A 654 -22.38 2.35 52.86
CA LEU A 654 -21.51 1.31 52.30
C LEU A 654 -21.75 1.00 50.80
N ALA A 655 -20.68 0.69 50.07
CA ALA A 655 -20.72 -0.18 48.89
C ALA A 655 -19.72 -1.34 49.09
N ALA A 656 -20.27 -2.55 49.20
CA ALA A 656 -19.53 -3.79 49.36
C ALA A 656 -19.01 -4.32 48.01
N THR A 657 -17.75 -4.73 47.98
CA THR A 657 -17.09 -5.40 46.86
C THR A 657 -17.63 -6.83 46.71
N VAL A 658 -18.23 -7.14 45.55
CA VAL A 658 -18.67 -8.51 45.22
C VAL A 658 -17.66 -9.16 44.26
N ALA A 659 -17.02 -10.22 44.73
CA ALA A 659 -16.21 -11.12 43.91
C ALA A 659 -17.11 -11.99 43.01
N TYR A 660 -16.83 -12.03 41.71
CA TYR A 660 -17.66 -12.70 40.70
C TYR A 660 -17.40 -14.22 40.62
N CYS A 661 -18.40 -15.03 40.98
CA CYS A 661 -18.39 -16.49 40.79
C CYS A 661 -18.88 -16.87 39.38
N ARG A 662 -17.99 -17.45 38.55
CA ARG A 662 -18.28 -17.85 37.17
C ARG A 662 -19.28 -19.02 37.05
N LEU A 663 -19.50 -19.81 38.11
CA LEU A 663 -20.44 -20.94 38.10
C LEU A 663 -21.92 -20.52 38.23
N CYS A 664 -22.21 -19.34 38.78
CA CYS A 664 -23.59 -18.86 38.95
C CYS A 664 -24.24 -18.40 37.63
N LYS A 665 -23.46 -17.92 36.66
CA LYS A 665 -23.95 -17.53 35.32
C LYS A 665 -24.40 -18.73 34.48
N LEU A 666 -23.74 -19.89 34.63
CA LEU A 666 -24.08 -21.09 33.88
C LEU A 666 -25.42 -21.70 34.34
N ARG A 667 -25.73 -21.65 35.64
CA ARG A 667 -27.04 -22.08 36.17
C ARG A 667 -28.20 -21.17 35.77
N SER A 668 -27.96 -19.85 35.64
CA SER A 668 -28.96 -18.89 35.15
C SER A 668 -29.29 -19.10 33.67
N TYR A 669 -28.27 -19.39 32.85
CA TYR A 669 -28.42 -19.67 31.42
C TYR A 669 -29.20 -20.98 31.16
N LEU A 670 -28.90 -22.04 31.91
CA LEU A 670 -29.60 -23.33 31.78
C LEU A 670 -31.07 -23.29 32.27
N ARG A 671 -31.41 -22.42 33.23
CA ARG A 671 -32.81 -22.20 33.64
C ARG A 671 -33.64 -21.49 32.56
N LYS A 672 -33.05 -20.56 31.80
CA LYS A 672 -33.75 -19.85 30.72
C LYS A 672 -34.03 -20.72 29.49
N LEU A 673 -33.19 -21.73 29.23
CA LEU A 673 -33.42 -22.70 28.15
C LEU A 673 -34.54 -23.72 28.44
N ARG A 674 -34.87 -23.96 29.72
CA ARG A 674 -36.00 -24.83 30.11
C ARG A 674 -37.37 -24.12 30.12
N ALA A 675 -37.41 -22.79 30.14
CA ALA A 675 -38.66 -22.01 30.23
C ALA A 675 -39.23 -21.55 28.87
N GLY A 676 -38.56 -21.83 27.74
CA GLY A 676 -38.95 -21.36 26.40
C GLY A 676 -39.65 -22.39 25.50
N ARG A 677 -40.08 -23.54 26.03
CA ARG A 677 -40.77 -24.60 25.27
C ARG A 677 -42.19 -24.84 25.79
N THR A 678 -43.08 -23.85 25.69
CA THR A 678 -44.54 -24.07 25.70
C THR A 678 -45.24 -22.81 25.19
N ALA A 679 -45.72 -22.84 23.95
CA ALA A 679 -47.00 -22.26 23.52
C ALA A 679 -47.06 -22.15 21.98
N ALA A 680 -47.76 -23.10 21.37
CA ALA A 680 -48.43 -22.93 20.08
C ALA A 680 -49.90 -23.34 20.30
N PRO A 681 -50.85 -22.60 19.72
CA PRO A 681 -52.04 -23.21 19.13
C PRO A 681 -52.31 -22.59 17.74
N SER A 682 -52.32 -23.37 16.66
CA SER A 682 -53.37 -24.25 16.12
C SER A 682 -54.27 -23.54 15.10
N ARG A 683 -54.41 -24.20 13.95
CA ARG A 683 -55.23 -23.84 12.78
C ARG A 683 -56.70 -23.59 13.13
N SER A 684 -57.27 -22.58 12.49
CA SER A 684 -58.55 -22.59 11.75
C SER A 684 -58.53 -21.45 10.75
#